data_AF-A0A7C6GJH5-F1
#
_entry.id   AF-A0A7C6GJH5-F1
#
_cell.length_a   1.000
_cell.length_b   1.000
_cell.length_c   1.000
_cell.angle_alpha   90.00
_cell.angle_beta   90.00
_cell.angle_gamma   90.00
#
_symmetry.space_group_name_H-M   'P 1'
#
loop_
_entity.id
_entity.type
_entity.pdbx_description
1 polymer ?
#
loop_
_entity_poly.entity_id
_entity_poly.type
_entity_poly.pdbx_seq_one_letter_code
_entity_poly.pdbx_strand_id
1 'polypeptide(L)'
;MKKNNRFSLRLTILIGLLLGSAPAFAQTDLDQSLDTLAARIVTVMEENAGPDSGAEKKRIAILDFLDLQGNVTSLGRFVAEELTTRFFLTKRFDVIERQLLNKVLDELKLSASGVVDASSAQELGNILGVTAVVSGTLSELTATVRVNARVIATSTGMIVAAASVELPKDDSVSQLLATVVTLAEGFQPATGLELPGSAEETSVSSPPAGIPLEPPRIQQEQELKNRIEQALENRNYRRAFSLCQEALATNPDFAFARAALGYVYLQFQPPNEEQALNSLEEAVNQSEYPLENGFAHYLLGRLYSQQGRRVEARLALEKAIRRYQAIGPLRSIDSWYDQAVQRCSEMYQEEIKTCWERQDYQQALFLSQQVIERFNPAFAHTAKAYSLLQIGPGYASEAINALLDALQLSADPTGDGWTYYLLGWAYQEVGATEQARERLEEALTRSQQVLRLTPPEWYDDCLRLLHEIYGEKRKVLLEEERYAEAIDFIKQTLAYVPGDADTYVALGYSYLMTGEDPDRAIEALEEANRKKVELTTPAWSQYLLGWAYQERERHGSAVEALGEALRQEDETGSAPQEWIPDCRRRLEESYTQLFLLFRQRGGNNSYYLMLAEECVQLLPEFAIGYAVKGYCLAELNPQRDKEALACLEQAQALKEDPTGDGWIYYAFGRVYQQKGEKQLALEYLEEALIRGTEAKLTPQRSYWYRQCDTLFKKLSKQRRMALGLSVSMDSWTEDPYLMVELGSEKGWPFQSFSGFKVRTGLSTTAWLGEAGGEVAWEGDLFAPTETVGWYILLGGGIYGLISIPESSSGFDYGFYFNFGTGLRLYLGKANRFSLAIGSDYRHYFHRGSAVAFGVTLGLPSQ
;
A
#
# COMPACT_ATOMS: atom_id res chain seq x y z
N MET A 1 1.77 -55.64 26.08
CA MET A 1 1.37 -54.95 27.32
C MET A 1 2.49 -54.05 27.81
N LYS A 2 2.19 -52.73 27.87
CA LYS A 2 2.55 -51.75 28.93
C LYS A 2 4.03 -51.55 29.33
N LYS A 3 4.52 -50.34 29.61
CA LYS A 3 4.07 -48.95 29.46
C LYS A 3 5.24 -48.08 30.00
N ASN A 4 5.35 -46.86 29.46
CA ASN A 4 5.79 -45.64 30.14
C ASN A 4 7.15 -45.60 30.87
N ASN A 5 8.16 -44.95 30.27
CA ASN A 5 9.05 -44.03 30.99
C ASN A 5 9.87 -43.11 30.05
N ARG A 6 9.20 -42.34 29.18
CA ARG A 6 9.85 -41.26 28.40
C ARG A 6 9.20 -39.88 28.54
N PHE A 7 8.26 -39.73 29.48
CA PHE A 7 7.54 -38.47 29.72
C PHE A 7 8.10 -37.63 30.88
N SER A 8 9.00 -38.18 31.71
CA SER A 8 9.50 -37.50 32.92
C SER A 8 10.73 -36.61 32.69
N LEU A 9 11.48 -36.77 31.60
CA LEU A 9 12.74 -36.01 31.40
C LEU A 9 12.57 -34.72 30.60
N ARG A 10 11.41 -34.51 29.95
CA ARG A 10 11.09 -33.24 29.24
C ARG A 10 10.29 -32.26 30.10
N LEU A 11 9.73 -32.71 31.22
CA LEU A 11 8.98 -31.84 32.15
C LEU A 11 9.91 -31.09 33.12
N THR A 12 11.04 -31.69 33.51
CA THR A 12 12.00 -31.06 34.45
C THR A 12 12.89 -30.00 33.80
N ILE A 13 13.12 -30.07 32.49
CA ILE A 13 13.84 -29.02 31.73
C ILE A 13 12.90 -27.85 31.38
N LEU A 14 11.58 -28.07 31.35
CA LEU A 14 10.60 -27.01 31.17
C LEU A 14 10.26 -26.27 32.47
N ILE A 15 10.44 -26.90 33.63
CA ILE A 15 10.22 -26.28 34.96
C ILE A 15 11.52 -25.62 35.49
N GLY A 16 12.70 -26.09 35.08
CA GLY A 16 14.00 -25.50 35.45
C GLY A 16 14.44 -24.26 34.64
N LEU A 17 13.76 -23.95 33.53
CA LEU A 17 13.97 -22.73 32.73
C LEU A 17 12.98 -21.59 33.09
N LEU A 18 12.09 -21.83 34.06
CA LEU A 18 11.17 -20.83 34.64
C LEU A 18 11.72 -20.19 35.94
N LEU A 19 12.92 -20.56 36.38
CA LEU A 19 13.57 -20.04 37.59
C LEU A 19 15.00 -19.60 37.27
N GLY A 20 15.11 -18.49 36.53
CA GLY A 20 16.38 -17.89 36.15
C GLY A 20 16.19 -16.41 35.85
N SER A 21 16.17 -15.59 36.91
CA SER A 21 16.34 -14.14 36.90
C SER A 21 15.51 -13.37 35.88
N ALA A 22 14.22 -13.19 36.17
CA ALA A 22 13.61 -11.90 35.86
C ALA A 22 14.29 -10.88 36.77
N PRO A 23 14.95 -9.82 36.27
CA PRO A 23 15.03 -8.62 37.08
C PRO A 23 13.57 -8.26 37.34
N ALA A 24 13.13 -8.39 38.59
CA ALA A 24 11.96 -7.70 39.07
C ALA A 24 12.27 -6.20 38.92
N PHE A 25 12.07 -5.67 37.71
CA PHE A 25 11.69 -4.28 37.59
C PHE A 25 10.33 -4.23 38.25
N ALA A 26 10.31 -3.64 39.44
CA ALA A 26 9.10 -3.11 40.01
C ALA A 26 8.47 -2.22 38.93
N GLN A 27 7.48 -2.75 38.20
CA GLN A 27 6.53 -1.89 37.51
C GLN A 27 5.90 -1.07 38.62
N THR A 28 6.20 0.22 38.63
CA THR A 28 5.60 1.16 39.57
C THR A 28 4.09 1.08 39.40
N ASP A 29 3.33 1.18 40.50
CA ASP A 29 1.86 1.21 40.45
C ASP A 29 1.32 2.30 39.47
N LEU A 30 2.17 3.28 39.16
CA LEU A 30 2.00 4.31 38.13
C LEU A 30 1.92 3.73 36.70
N ASP A 31 2.86 2.87 36.29
CA ASP A 31 2.88 2.31 34.93
C ASP A 31 1.66 1.44 34.64
N GLN A 32 1.26 0.61 35.61
CA GLN A 32 0.08 -0.24 35.50
C GLN A 32 -1.21 0.58 35.40
N SER A 33 -1.27 1.71 36.11
CA SER A 33 -2.42 2.62 36.07
C SER A 33 -2.52 3.33 34.72
N LEU A 34 -1.39 3.72 34.11
CA LEU A 34 -1.35 4.33 32.77
C LEU A 34 -1.65 3.32 31.66
N ASP A 35 -1.20 2.07 31.79
CA ASP A 35 -1.60 0.97 30.89
C ASP A 35 -3.11 0.77 30.91
N THR A 36 -3.70 0.78 32.12
CA THR A 36 -5.15 0.65 32.30
C THR A 36 -5.90 1.83 31.69
N LEU A 37 -5.38 3.05 31.82
CA LEU A 37 -5.98 4.25 31.23
C LEU A 37 -5.97 4.17 29.69
N ALA A 38 -4.84 3.85 29.08
CA ALA A 38 -4.71 3.71 27.64
C ALA A 38 -5.64 2.61 27.10
N ALA A 39 -5.64 1.43 27.74
CA ALA A 39 -6.50 0.32 27.34
C ALA A 39 -8.00 0.69 27.38
N ARG A 40 -8.46 1.36 28.45
CA ARG A 40 -9.86 1.81 28.56
C ARG A 40 -10.24 2.80 27.45
N ILE A 41 -9.35 3.73 27.11
CA ILE A 41 -9.60 4.67 26.02
C ILE A 41 -9.75 3.93 24.69
N VAL A 42 -8.84 2.99 24.40
CA VAL A 42 -8.91 2.19 23.16
C VAL A 42 -10.21 1.37 23.11
N THR A 43 -10.58 0.68 24.20
CA THR A 43 -11.81 -0.12 24.24
C THR A 43 -13.06 0.74 24.00
N VAL A 44 -13.17 1.90 24.65
CA VAL A 44 -14.32 2.80 24.45
C VAL A 44 -14.34 3.39 23.03
N MET A 45 -13.18 3.67 22.45
CA MET A 45 -13.09 4.12 21.05
C MET A 45 -13.48 3.02 20.05
N GLU A 46 -13.22 1.75 20.35
CA GLU A 46 -13.63 0.60 19.54
C GLU A 46 -15.12 0.32 19.66
N GLU A 47 -15.69 0.37 20.87
CA GLU A 47 -17.14 0.17 21.09
C GLU A 47 -17.98 1.25 20.38
N ASN A 48 -17.46 2.48 20.30
CA ASN A 48 -18.11 3.59 19.61
C ASN A 48 -17.80 3.64 18.10
N ALA A 49 -16.90 2.80 17.60
CA ALA A 49 -16.64 2.63 16.18
C ALA A 49 -17.47 1.43 15.67
N GLY A 50 -18.43 1.66 14.77
CA GLY A 50 -19.28 0.59 14.25
C GLY A 50 -18.47 -0.55 13.56
N PRO A 51 -19.10 -1.71 13.30
CA PRO A 51 -18.43 -2.94 12.81
C PRO A 51 -17.70 -2.83 11.46
N ASP A 52 -17.75 -1.68 10.78
CA ASP A 52 -17.14 -1.40 9.47
C ASP A 52 -15.91 -0.48 9.51
N SER A 53 -15.33 -0.14 10.67
CA SER A 53 -14.06 0.62 10.69
C SER A 53 -12.86 -0.28 10.38
N GLY A 54 -12.60 -0.46 9.08
CA GLY A 54 -11.47 -1.19 8.51
C GLY A 54 -10.10 -0.60 8.85
N ALA A 55 -9.06 -1.34 8.40
CA ALA A 55 -7.64 -1.33 8.80
C ALA A 55 -6.81 -0.02 8.66
N GLU A 56 -7.42 1.16 8.71
CA GLU A 56 -6.72 2.45 8.60
C GLU A 56 -6.34 3.00 9.98
N LYS A 57 -5.09 3.45 10.14
CA LYS A 57 -4.60 4.03 11.39
C LYS A 57 -5.20 5.42 11.61
N LYS A 58 -5.72 5.69 12.81
CA LYS A 58 -6.27 7.01 13.15
C LYS A 58 -5.16 7.95 13.60
N ARG A 59 -5.02 9.11 12.96
CA ARG A 59 -4.04 10.12 13.37
C ARG A 59 -4.55 10.91 14.58
N ILE A 60 -3.80 10.92 15.70
CA ILE A 60 -4.22 11.54 16.97
C ILE A 60 -3.17 12.51 17.53
N ALA A 61 -3.64 13.55 18.21
CA ALA A 61 -2.81 14.46 19.01
C ALA A 61 -3.09 14.26 20.50
N ILE A 62 -2.05 14.31 21.34
CA ILE A 62 -2.18 14.19 22.80
C ILE A 62 -1.63 15.46 23.42
N LEU A 63 -2.47 16.12 24.21
CA LEU A 63 -2.14 17.37 24.87
C LEU A 63 -1.61 17.13 26.28
N ASP A 64 -0.90 18.13 26.81
CA ASP A 64 -0.49 18.14 28.21
C ASP A 64 -1.72 18.12 29.13
N PHE A 65 -1.64 17.32 30.20
CA PHE A 65 -2.72 17.23 31.18
C PHE A 65 -2.59 18.36 32.19
N LEU A 66 -3.70 19.03 32.47
CA LEU A 66 -3.73 20.21 33.33
C LEU A 66 -4.16 19.89 34.75
N ASP A 67 -3.62 20.57 35.75
CA ASP A 67 -4.21 20.55 37.08
C ASP A 67 -5.58 21.27 37.13
N LEU A 68 -6.25 21.22 38.29
CA LEU A 68 -7.54 21.91 38.48
C LEU A 68 -7.41 23.45 38.45
N GLN A 69 -6.20 23.98 38.43
CA GLN A 69 -5.87 25.39 38.36
C GLN A 69 -5.48 25.83 36.93
N GLY A 70 -5.47 24.91 35.96
CA GLY A 70 -5.15 25.18 34.55
C GLY A 70 -3.66 25.17 34.22
N ASN A 71 -2.79 24.71 35.13
CA ASN A 71 -1.35 24.66 34.91
C ASN A 71 -0.89 23.30 34.37
N VAL A 72 0.18 23.32 33.56
CA VAL A 72 0.90 22.10 33.15
C VAL A 72 1.94 21.76 34.22
N THR A 73 1.73 20.66 34.94
CA THR A 73 2.71 20.10 35.88
C THR A 73 3.65 19.11 35.20
N SER A 74 4.80 18.82 35.82
CA SER A 74 5.70 17.76 35.35
C SER A 74 5.00 16.39 35.31
N LEU A 75 4.04 16.14 36.22
CA LEU A 75 3.21 14.94 36.15
C LEU A 75 2.28 14.96 34.94
N GLY A 76 1.60 16.07 34.67
CA GLY A 76 0.68 16.18 33.54
C GLY A 76 1.39 16.02 32.19
N ARG A 77 2.62 16.54 32.14
CA ARG A 77 3.56 16.34 31.05
C ARG A 77 3.98 14.88 30.88
N PHE A 78 4.34 14.23 31.99
CA PHE A 78 4.76 12.83 32.00
C PHE A 78 3.64 11.90 31.52
N VAL A 79 2.40 12.12 31.99
CA VAL A 79 1.22 11.36 31.55
C VAL A 79 1.01 11.46 30.04
N ALA A 80 1.18 12.65 29.45
CA ALA A 80 1.03 12.84 28.01
C ALA A 80 2.08 12.07 27.17
N GLU A 81 3.35 12.07 27.59
CA GLU A 81 4.44 11.31 26.93
C GLU A 81 4.23 9.80 27.04
N GLU A 82 3.83 9.34 28.23
CA GLU A 82 3.58 7.94 28.51
C GLU A 82 2.37 7.39 27.73
N LEU A 83 1.32 8.21 27.55
CA LEU A 83 0.19 7.88 26.68
C LEU A 83 0.58 7.91 25.20
N THR A 84 1.42 8.86 24.76
CA THR A 84 1.95 8.93 23.40
C THR A 84 2.64 7.62 23.02
N THR A 85 3.55 7.16 23.90
CA THR A 85 4.26 5.89 23.70
C THR A 85 3.30 4.70 23.66
N ARG A 86 2.36 4.61 24.61
CA ARG A 86 1.40 3.49 24.69
C ARG A 86 0.46 3.44 23.49
N PHE A 87 -0.09 4.57 23.06
CA PHE A 87 -0.95 4.63 21.87
C PHE A 87 -0.18 4.28 20.59
N PHE A 88 1.06 4.74 20.46
CA PHE A 88 1.92 4.36 19.33
C PHE A 88 2.19 2.85 19.29
N LEU A 89 2.48 2.24 20.45
CA LEU A 89 2.75 0.79 20.57
C LEU A 89 1.54 -0.08 20.20
N THR A 90 0.31 0.44 20.29
CA THR A 90 -0.89 -0.30 19.83
C THR A 90 -0.93 -0.54 18.32
N LYS A 91 -0.11 0.17 17.53
CA LYS A 91 -0.08 0.18 16.05
C LYS A 91 -1.38 0.59 15.36
N ARG A 92 -2.38 1.08 16.11
CA ARG A 92 -3.67 1.55 15.58
C ARG A 92 -3.74 3.06 15.35
N PHE A 93 -2.78 3.80 15.90
CA PHE A 93 -2.75 5.26 15.85
C PHE A 93 -1.43 5.76 15.26
N ASP A 94 -1.52 6.84 14.48
CA ASP A 94 -0.37 7.66 14.13
C ASP A 94 -0.39 8.89 15.06
N VAL A 95 0.51 8.91 16.04
CA VAL A 95 0.52 9.95 17.08
C VAL A 95 1.40 11.12 16.64
N ILE A 96 0.88 12.34 16.74
CA ILE A 96 1.64 13.56 16.39
C ILE A 96 2.72 13.84 17.43
N GLU A 97 3.93 14.13 16.96
CA GLU A 97 5.05 14.53 17.82
C GLU A 97 4.76 15.83 18.56
N ARG A 98 5.04 15.83 19.87
CA ARG A 98 4.79 16.95 20.77
C ARG A 98 5.44 18.26 20.33
N GLN A 99 6.66 18.24 19.80
CA GLN A 99 7.35 19.46 19.41
C GLN A 99 6.64 20.20 18.27
N LEU A 100 6.00 19.45 17.36
CA LEU A 100 5.18 19.99 16.29
C LEU A 100 3.87 20.56 16.86
N LEU A 101 3.25 19.84 17.80
CA LEU A 101 2.08 20.30 18.56
C LEU A 101 2.34 21.62 19.29
N ASN A 102 3.45 21.74 20.00
CA ASN A 102 3.80 22.95 20.75
C ASN A 102 4.02 24.15 19.83
N LYS A 103 4.68 23.97 18.67
CA LYS A 103 4.85 25.05 17.69
C LYS A 103 3.51 25.57 17.18
N VAL A 104 2.55 24.67 16.93
CA VAL A 104 1.21 25.03 16.48
C VAL A 104 0.41 25.71 17.60
N LEU A 105 0.51 25.23 18.84
CA LEU A 105 -0.14 25.86 20.00
C LEU A 105 0.42 27.27 20.27
N ASP A 106 1.73 27.47 20.14
CA ASP A 106 2.39 28.77 20.30
C ASP A 106 1.98 29.75 19.19
N GLU A 107 1.82 29.27 17.95
CA GLU A 107 1.41 30.07 16.79
C GLU A 107 -0.06 30.51 16.87
N LEU A 108 -0.94 29.65 17.39
CA LEU A 108 -2.37 29.93 17.53
C LEU A 108 -2.72 30.87 18.69
N LYS A 109 -1.76 31.19 19.58
CA LYS A 109 -1.99 31.99 20.80
C LYS A 109 -3.23 31.52 21.60
N LEU A 110 -3.54 30.23 21.54
CA LEU A 110 -4.64 29.64 22.31
C LEU A 110 -4.35 29.94 23.77
N SER A 111 -5.27 30.68 24.41
CA SER A 111 -5.06 31.30 25.72
C SER A 111 -4.44 30.35 26.74
N ALA A 112 -3.61 30.90 27.62
CA ALA A 112 -2.80 30.24 28.66
C ALA A 112 -3.56 29.35 29.68
N SER A 113 -4.82 29.00 29.40
CA SER A 113 -5.64 28.06 30.18
C SER A 113 -5.50 26.60 29.75
N GLY A 114 -4.97 26.31 28.55
CA GLY A 114 -4.71 24.94 28.04
C GLY A 114 -5.94 24.02 27.92
N VAL A 115 -7.14 24.47 28.30
CA VAL A 115 -8.37 23.70 28.22
C VAL A 115 -8.88 23.81 26.78
N VAL A 116 -8.77 22.71 26.05
CA VAL A 116 -9.26 22.62 24.68
C VAL A 116 -10.76 22.32 24.68
N ASP A 117 -11.54 23.29 24.20
CA ASP A 117 -12.96 23.14 23.94
C ASP A 117 -13.23 22.53 22.56
N ALA A 118 -14.51 22.27 22.25
CA ALA A 118 -14.91 21.63 21.00
C ALA A 118 -14.44 22.39 19.75
N SER A 119 -14.46 23.73 19.78
CA SER A 119 -13.98 24.61 18.69
C SER A 119 -12.46 24.56 18.54
N SER A 120 -11.72 24.62 19.64
CA SER A 120 -10.25 24.56 19.62
C SER A 120 -9.74 23.18 19.17
N ALA A 121 -10.46 22.10 19.50
CA ALA A 121 -10.17 20.75 19.02
C ALA A 121 -10.39 20.62 17.50
N GLN A 122 -11.40 21.29 16.94
CA GLN A 122 -11.65 21.34 15.49
C GLN A 122 -10.53 22.10 14.76
N GLU A 123 -10.12 23.25 15.29
CA GLU A 123 -9.00 24.03 14.73
C GLU A 123 -7.67 23.26 14.78
N LEU A 124 -7.35 22.61 15.91
CA LEU A 124 -6.18 21.73 16.03
C LEU A 124 -6.25 20.55 15.05
N GLY A 125 -7.45 20.00 14.81
CA GLY A 125 -7.70 18.99 13.79
C GLY A 125 -7.38 19.47 12.39
N ASN A 126 -7.85 20.67 12.02
CA ASN A 126 -7.62 21.27 10.71
C ASN A 126 -6.13 21.56 10.45
N ILE A 127 -5.39 21.96 11.48
CA ILE A 127 -3.98 22.35 11.34
C ILE A 127 -3.03 21.15 11.39
N LEU A 128 -3.28 20.20 12.30
CA LEU A 128 -2.42 19.02 12.48
C LEU A 128 -2.86 17.80 11.64
N GLY A 129 -4.02 17.89 10.99
CA GLY A 129 -4.61 16.78 10.23
C GLY A 129 -4.98 15.59 11.10
N VAL A 130 -5.30 15.81 12.38
CA VAL A 130 -5.67 14.74 13.33
C VAL A 130 -7.17 14.53 13.33
N THR A 131 -7.61 13.28 13.43
CA THR A 131 -9.05 12.92 13.50
C THR A 131 -9.58 12.91 14.93
N ALA A 132 -8.68 12.89 15.92
CA ALA A 132 -9.04 13.04 17.33
C ALA A 132 -7.93 13.73 18.14
N VAL A 133 -8.33 14.46 19.18
CA VAL A 133 -7.46 15.10 20.16
C VAL A 133 -7.74 14.51 21.53
N VAL A 134 -6.68 14.09 22.24
CA VAL A 134 -6.74 13.62 23.62
C VAL A 134 -6.36 14.77 24.55
N SER A 135 -7.27 15.12 25.46
CA SER A 135 -7.08 16.15 26.48
C SER A 135 -7.48 15.59 27.85
N GLY A 136 -6.91 16.12 28.93
CA GLY A 136 -7.23 15.61 30.25
C GLY A 136 -6.82 16.51 31.40
N THR A 137 -7.29 16.14 32.59
CA THR A 137 -7.09 16.89 33.83
C THR A 137 -6.56 15.99 34.94
N LEU A 138 -5.67 16.53 35.77
CA LEU A 138 -5.19 15.96 37.01
C LEU A 138 -5.94 16.58 38.19
N SER A 139 -6.55 15.74 39.01
CA SER A 139 -7.22 16.15 40.24
C SER A 139 -6.52 15.54 41.44
N GLU A 140 -5.90 16.39 42.26
CA GLU A 140 -5.21 15.96 43.47
C GLU A 140 -6.22 15.60 44.57
N LEU A 141 -6.11 14.39 45.13
CA LEU A 141 -6.87 13.90 46.30
C LEU A 141 -5.90 13.60 47.46
N THR A 142 -6.44 13.33 48.64
CA THR A 142 -5.62 13.19 49.87
C THR A 142 -4.56 12.09 49.80
N ALA A 143 -4.84 10.97 49.13
CA ALA A 143 -3.93 9.82 49.02
C ALA A 143 -3.64 9.40 47.57
N THR A 144 -4.36 9.94 46.59
CA THR A 144 -4.26 9.57 45.17
C THR A 144 -4.41 10.81 44.29
N VAL A 145 -4.01 10.70 43.03
CA VAL A 145 -4.23 11.72 42.01
C VAL A 145 -5.06 11.11 40.90
N ARG A 146 -6.23 11.67 40.65
CA ARG A 146 -7.13 11.18 39.62
C ARG A 146 -6.76 11.83 38.28
N VAL A 147 -6.46 10.99 37.29
CA VAL A 147 -6.21 11.39 35.90
C VAL A 147 -7.48 11.15 35.11
N ASN A 148 -8.05 12.21 34.55
CA ASN A 148 -9.18 12.11 33.63
C ASN A 148 -8.70 12.41 32.22
N ALA A 149 -8.97 11.51 31.27
CA ALA A 149 -8.67 11.70 29.86
C ALA A 149 -9.97 11.69 29.04
N ARG A 150 -10.04 12.54 28.03
CA ARG A 150 -11.15 12.65 27.08
C ARG A 150 -10.58 12.70 25.66
N VAL A 151 -11.23 11.99 24.76
CA VAL A 151 -10.92 11.99 23.33
C VAL A 151 -12.01 12.75 22.61
N ILE A 152 -11.64 13.81 21.90
CA ILE A 152 -12.53 14.70 21.17
C ILE A 152 -12.33 14.44 19.68
N ALA A 153 -13.39 14.08 18.96
CA ALA A 153 -13.34 13.94 17.51
C ALA A 153 -13.27 15.33 16.86
N THR A 154 -12.24 15.56 16.07
CA THR A 154 -11.98 16.89 15.47
C THR A 154 -12.93 17.24 14.33
N SER A 155 -13.62 16.26 13.75
CA SER A 155 -14.65 16.53 12.73
C SER A 155 -15.95 17.09 13.33
N THR A 156 -16.27 16.72 14.57
CA THR A 156 -17.57 17.04 15.19
C THR A 156 -17.45 17.86 16.48
N GLY A 157 -16.25 17.97 17.05
CA GLY A 157 -16.03 18.57 18.37
C GLY A 157 -16.61 17.76 19.52
N MET A 158 -17.13 16.54 19.27
CA MET A 158 -17.78 15.70 20.29
C MET A 158 -16.79 14.80 21.02
N ILE A 159 -17.04 14.53 22.30
CA ILE A 159 -16.27 13.57 23.09
C ILE A 159 -16.67 12.15 22.67
N VAL A 160 -15.74 11.40 22.09
CA VAL A 160 -15.95 10.03 21.58
C VAL A 160 -15.44 8.95 22.53
N ALA A 161 -14.59 9.31 23.49
CA ALA A 161 -14.20 8.42 24.59
C ALA A 161 -13.79 9.23 25.81
N ALA A 162 -14.00 8.67 27.00
CA ALA A 162 -13.50 9.24 28.24
C ALA A 162 -13.12 8.11 29.20
N ALA A 163 -12.00 8.27 29.89
CA ALA A 163 -11.52 7.31 30.88
C ALA A 163 -10.89 8.03 32.07
N SER A 164 -10.86 7.33 33.21
CA SER A 164 -10.27 7.84 34.44
C SER A 164 -9.53 6.73 35.18
N VAL A 165 -8.40 7.09 35.80
CA VAL A 165 -7.62 6.22 36.68
C VAL A 165 -7.11 7.02 37.89
N GLU A 166 -6.87 6.34 39.00
CA GLU A 166 -6.29 6.93 40.21
C GLU A 166 -4.85 6.46 40.40
N LEU A 167 -3.93 7.41 40.50
CA LEU A 167 -2.52 7.17 40.75
C LEU A 167 -2.25 7.28 42.26
N PRO A 168 -1.57 6.31 42.91
CA PRO A 168 -1.16 6.48 44.29
C PRO A 168 -0.19 7.66 44.41
N LYS A 169 -0.42 8.54 45.40
CA LYS A 169 0.41 9.72 45.63
C LYS A 169 1.64 9.33 46.44
N ASP A 170 2.60 8.68 45.79
CA ASP A 170 3.92 8.39 46.38
C ASP A 170 4.84 9.63 46.36
N ASP A 171 6.06 9.50 46.92
CA ASP A 171 7.01 10.62 46.98
C ASP A 171 7.40 11.13 45.57
N SER A 172 7.41 10.24 44.57
CA SER A 172 7.74 10.57 43.18
C SER A 172 6.63 11.35 42.49
N VAL A 173 5.38 10.88 42.60
CA VAL A 173 4.18 11.53 42.07
C VAL A 173 3.96 12.88 42.75
N SER A 174 4.24 12.97 44.06
CA SER A 174 4.16 14.23 44.82
C SER A 174 5.16 15.28 44.33
N GLN A 175 6.40 14.88 44.02
CA GLN A 175 7.42 15.79 43.46
C GLN A 175 7.07 16.25 42.05
N LEU A 176 6.55 15.36 41.21
CA LEU A 176 6.14 15.68 39.84
C LEU A 176 4.90 16.59 39.79
N LEU A 177 3.99 16.49 40.78
CA LEU A 177 2.85 17.40 40.92
C LEU A 177 3.24 18.79 41.38
N ALA A 178 4.19 18.91 42.31
CA ALA A 178 4.63 20.19 42.86
C ALA A 178 5.43 21.05 41.86
N THR A 179 5.89 20.46 40.76
CA THR A 179 6.70 21.13 39.75
C THR A 179 5.83 21.63 38.60
N VAL A 180 5.48 22.93 38.60
CA VAL A 180 4.80 23.59 37.48
C VAL A 180 5.82 23.94 36.40
N VAL A 181 5.55 23.61 35.14
CA VAL A 181 6.45 23.89 34.03
C VAL A 181 5.98 25.13 33.25
N THR A 182 6.70 26.24 33.40
CA THR A 182 6.51 27.44 32.58
C THR A 182 7.25 27.31 31.23
N LEU A 183 6.56 27.63 30.12
CA LEU A 183 7.18 27.76 28.80
C LEU A 183 8.17 28.94 28.83
N ALA A 184 9.39 28.70 28.34
CA ALA A 184 10.46 29.69 28.31
C ALA A 184 10.14 30.81 27.31
N GLU A 185 10.01 32.04 27.81
CA GLU A 185 9.88 33.25 27.00
C GLU A 185 11.16 33.49 26.17
N GLY A 186 11.01 33.49 24.84
CA GLY A 186 12.06 33.86 23.90
C GLY A 186 12.29 35.37 23.89
N PHE A 187 13.52 35.76 24.24
CA PHE A 187 14.32 36.87 23.68
C PHE A 187 13.60 38.21 23.40
N GLN A 188 13.62 39.13 24.37
CA GLN A 188 13.44 40.56 24.12
C GLN A 188 14.79 41.23 23.77
N PRO A 189 14.89 42.00 22.67
CA PRO A 189 15.97 42.95 22.52
C PRO A 189 15.69 44.21 23.36
N ALA A 190 16.69 44.58 24.14
CA ALA A 190 16.73 45.75 24.98
C ALA A 190 16.48 47.06 24.19
N THR A 191 15.58 47.88 24.72
CA THR A 191 15.46 49.30 24.39
C THR A 191 16.52 50.07 25.17
N GLY A 192 17.30 50.90 24.48
CA GLY A 192 18.15 51.90 25.13
C GLY A 192 19.38 52.26 24.32
N LEU A 193 19.29 53.35 23.54
CA LEU A 193 20.39 54.27 23.26
C LEU A 193 19.79 55.63 22.89
N GLU A 194 19.97 56.59 23.78
CA GLU A 194 19.62 58.01 23.66
C GLU A 194 20.56 58.78 22.71
N LEU A 195 20.09 60.00 22.38
CA LEU A 195 20.81 61.29 22.22
C LEU A 195 20.51 61.98 20.87
N PRO A 196 20.66 63.31 20.73
CA PRO A 196 20.05 64.42 21.48
C PRO A 196 19.55 65.53 20.51
N GLY A 197 19.02 66.65 21.02
CA GLY A 197 19.11 67.94 20.32
C GLY A 197 17.82 68.74 20.18
N SER A 198 17.57 69.60 21.17
CA SER A 198 16.77 70.81 21.10
C SER A 198 17.47 71.94 20.33
N ALA A 199 16.67 72.92 19.86
CA ALA A 199 16.98 74.24 19.26
C ALA A 199 16.74 74.25 17.74
N GLU A 200 16.09 75.22 17.11
CA GLU A 200 15.58 76.54 17.48
C GLU A 200 14.60 76.95 16.36
N GLU A 201 13.39 77.41 16.72
CA GLU A 201 12.52 78.12 15.79
C GLU A 201 13.06 79.54 15.58
N THR A 202 13.44 79.85 14.34
CA THR A 202 13.72 81.22 13.92
C THR A 202 12.48 81.83 13.30
N SER A 203 12.08 82.93 13.92
CA SER A 203 11.11 83.93 13.46
C SER A 203 11.27 84.35 12.00
N VAL A 204 10.16 84.43 11.25
CA VAL A 204 10.01 85.47 10.21
C VAL A 204 8.56 85.98 10.17
N SER A 205 8.52 87.31 10.10
CA SER A 205 7.45 88.30 9.99
C SER A 205 6.33 88.10 8.97
N SER A 206 5.18 88.69 9.26
CA SER A 206 4.16 89.18 8.32
C SER A 206 4.17 90.73 8.29
N PRO A 207 3.44 91.45 7.40
CA PRO A 207 3.05 91.25 5.99
C PRO A 207 3.39 92.52 5.13
N PRO A 208 2.81 92.77 3.92
CA PRO A 208 1.47 93.38 3.85
C PRO A 208 0.57 93.05 2.62
N ALA A 209 -0.74 93.06 2.92
CA ALA A 209 -1.87 93.67 2.20
C ALA A 209 -2.23 93.32 0.74
N GLY A 210 -3.47 92.86 0.57
CA GLY A 210 -4.32 93.23 -0.57
C GLY A 210 -5.30 92.16 -1.06
N ILE A 211 -6.33 91.80 -0.29
CA ILE A 211 -7.51 91.08 -0.81
C ILE A 211 -8.79 91.76 -0.29
N PRO A 212 -9.85 91.95 -1.12
CA PRO A 212 -11.03 92.74 -0.78
C PRO A 212 -11.80 92.16 0.41
N LEU A 213 -12.41 93.04 1.21
CA LEU A 213 -13.30 92.71 2.33
C LEU A 213 -14.47 91.84 1.86
N GLU A 214 -14.41 90.54 2.14
CA GLU A 214 -15.56 89.64 2.06
C GLU A 214 -16.63 90.04 3.11
N PRO A 215 -17.92 89.90 2.80
CA PRO A 215 -19.01 90.31 3.69
C PRO A 215 -18.93 89.65 5.08
N PRO A 216 -19.41 90.31 6.15
CA PRO A 216 -19.20 89.90 7.56
C PRO A 216 -19.72 88.50 7.91
N ARG A 217 -20.63 87.94 7.10
CA ARG A 217 -21.15 86.57 7.23
C ARG A 217 -20.09 85.51 6.87
N ILE A 218 -19.26 85.76 5.86
CA ILE A 218 -18.23 84.81 5.37
C ILE A 218 -17.07 84.71 6.38
N GLN A 219 -16.67 85.83 7.00
CA GLN A 219 -15.63 85.84 8.04
C GLN A 219 -16.06 85.07 9.30
N GLN A 220 -17.34 85.19 9.69
CA GLN A 220 -17.89 84.43 10.82
C GLN A 220 -17.99 82.93 10.52
N GLU A 221 -18.38 82.56 9.30
CA GLU A 221 -18.43 81.16 8.86
C GLU A 221 -17.03 80.53 8.81
N GLN A 222 -16.01 81.27 8.35
CA GLN A 222 -14.63 80.80 8.31
C GLN A 222 -14.03 80.64 9.73
N GLU A 223 -14.33 81.56 10.66
CA GLU A 223 -13.90 81.43 12.06
C GLU A 223 -14.56 80.23 12.76
N LEU A 224 -15.87 80.03 12.55
CA LEU A 224 -16.58 78.85 13.06
C LEU A 224 -16.05 77.56 12.44
N LYS A 225 -15.75 77.55 11.13
CA LYS A 225 -15.09 76.44 10.44
C LYS A 225 -13.78 76.07 11.13
N ASN A 226 -12.86 77.02 11.30
CA ASN A 226 -11.55 76.80 11.94
C ASN A 226 -11.71 76.26 13.39
N ARG A 227 -12.65 76.81 14.18
CA ARG A 227 -12.92 76.35 15.55
C ARG A 227 -13.47 74.92 15.60
N ILE A 228 -14.33 74.55 14.66
CA ILE A 228 -14.87 73.19 14.53
C ILE A 228 -13.76 72.22 14.13
N GLU A 229 -12.95 72.55 13.13
CA GLU A 229 -11.80 71.75 12.68
C GLU A 229 -10.83 71.49 13.83
N GLN A 230 -10.43 72.54 14.55
CA GLN A 230 -9.56 72.42 15.71
C GLN A 230 -10.16 71.52 16.81
N ALA A 231 -11.48 71.59 17.03
CA ALA A 231 -12.15 70.72 18.01
C ALA A 231 -12.17 69.25 17.57
N LEU A 232 -12.33 68.98 16.27
CA LEU A 232 -12.29 67.64 15.68
C LEU A 232 -10.88 67.05 15.70
N GLU A 233 -9.85 67.83 15.37
CA GLU A 233 -8.43 67.42 15.45
C GLU A 233 -8.03 67.02 16.86
N ASN A 234 -8.49 67.79 17.86
CA ASN A 234 -8.28 67.50 19.28
C ASN A 234 -9.18 66.37 19.83
N ARG A 235 -9.96 65.70 18.97
CA ARG A 235 -10.93 64.63 19.32
C ARG A 235 -11.93 65.04 20.40
N ASN A 236 -12.20 66.33 20.54
CA ASN A 236 -13.14 66.85 21.52
C ASN A 236 -14.55 66.94 20.92
N TYR A 237 -15.19 65.78 20.75
CA TYR A 237 -16.47 65.65 20.06
C TYR A 237 -17.63 66.38 20.75
N ARG A 238 -17.60 66.52 22.08
CA ARG A 238 -18.60 67.32 22.81
C ARG A 238 -18.51 68.81 22.48
N ARG A 239 -17.28 69.34 22.40
CA ARG A 239 -17.05 70.73 21.99
C ARG A 239 -17.41 70.92 20.52
N ALA A 240 -16.98 70.01 19.64
CA ALA A 240 -17.33 70.04 18.23
C ALA A 240 -18.86 70.01 18.02
N PHE A 241 -19.59 69.19 18.77
CA PHE A 241 -21.05 69.13 18.75
C PHE A 241 -21.69 70.50 19.05
N SER A 242 -21.29 71.14 20.15
CA SER A 242 -21.83 72.45 20.55
C SER A 242 -21.53 73.54 19.51
N LEU A 243 -20.32 73.52 18.93
CA LEU A 243 -19.91 74.48 17.91
C LEU A 243 -20.67 74.27 16.59
N CYS A 244 -20.95 73.01 16.22
CA CYS A 244 -21.77 72.71 15.04
C CYS A 244 -23.21 73.19 15.23
N GLN A 245 -23.80 73.01 16.43
CA GLN A 245 -25.15 73.51 16.74
C GLN A 245 -25.22 75.04 16.75
N GLU A 246 -24.20 75.72 17.31
CA GLU A 246 -24.07 77.18 17.26
C GLU A 246 -24.00 77.69 15.81
N ALA A 247 -23.20 77.01 14.98
CA ALA A 247 -23.04 77.36 13.58
C ALA A 247 -24.34 77.15 12.76
N LEU A 248 -25.07 76.05 13.00
CA LEU A 248 -26.33 75.76 12.32
C LEU A 248 -27.52 76.61 12.81
N ALA A 249 -27.49 77.06 14.08
CA ALA A 249 -28.47 78.03 14.60
C ALA A 249 -28.30 79.42 13.96
N THR A 250 -27.05 79.77 13.61
CA THR A 250 -26.72 81.04 12.96
C THR A 250 -26.94 80.97 11.45
N ASN A 251 -26.56 79.86 10.81
CA ASN A 251 -26.78 79.59 9.40
C ASN A 251 -27.24 78.14 9.18
N PRO A 252 -28.55 77.90 8.96
CA PRO A 252 -29.07 76.58 8.66
C PRO A 252 -28.54 75.95 7.36
N ASP A 253 -27.98 76.73 6.45
CA ASP A 253 -27.44 76.24 5.16
C ASP A 253 -25.92 76.01 5.18
N PHE A 254 -25.30 76.04 6.36
CA PHE A 254 -23.86 75.85 6.48
C PHE A 254 -23.45 74.38 6.35
N ALA A 255 -23.24 73.94 5.10
CA ALA A 255 -22.96 72.55 4.74
C ALA A 255 -21.77 71.94 5.51
N PHE A 256 -20.69 72.70 5.73
CA PHE A 256 -19.52 72.21 6.50
C PHE A 256 -19.89 71.83 7.94
N ALA A 257 -20.58 72.71 8.67
CA ALA A 257 -21.01 72.43 10.04
C ALA A 257 -22.00 71.27 10.10
N ARG A 258 -22.84 71.11 9.08
CA ARG A 258 -23.80 70.00 8.98
C ARG A 258 -23.10 68.65 8.76
N ALA A 259 -22.11 68.61 7.87
CA ALA A 259 -21.29 67.41 7.66
C ALA A 259 -20.41 67.07 8.87
N ALA A 260 -19.82 68.09 9.52
CA ALA A 260 -19.07 67.92 10.75
C ALA A 260 -19.96 67.39 11.89
N LEU A 261 -21.20 67.88 12.00
CA LEU A 261 -22.20 67.36 12.95
C LEU A 261 -22.52 65.88 12.68
N GLY A 262 -22.70 65.50 11.41
CA GLY A 262 -22.89 64.12 11.00
C GLY A 262 -21.72 63.22 11.41
N TYR A 263 -20.48 63.67 11.24
CA TYR A 263 -19.30 62.97 11.73
C TYR A 263 -19.28 62.85 13.26
N VAL A 264 -19.62 63.92 13.99
CA VAL A 264 -19.67 63.93 15.45
C VAL A 264 -20.71 62.94 16.01
N TYR A 265 -21.87 62.81 15.38
CA TYR A 265 -22.88 61.81 15.77
C TYR A 265 -22.36 60.37 15.71
N LEU A 266 -21.45 60.08 14.78
CA LEU A 266 -20.83 58.76 14.62
C LEU A 266 -19.74 58.48 15.68
N GLN A 267 -19.24 59.51 16.36
CA GLN A 267 -18.19 59.38 17.38
C GLN A 267 -18.76 59.24 18.81
N PHE A 268 -20.06 59.48 19.01
CA PHE A 268 -20.72 59.22 20.29
C PHE A 268 -20.91 57.71 20.54
N GLN A 269 -20.98 57.32 21.82
CA GLN A 269 -21.33 55.96 22.22
C GLN A 269 -22.65 55.94 23.01
N PRO A 270 -23.70 55.22 22.54
CA PRO A 270 -23.77 54.54 21.24
C PRO A 270 -23.81 55.53 20.06
N PRO A 271 -23.32 55.16 18.86
CA PRO A 271 -23.35 56.03 17.69
C PRO A 271 -24.79 56.26 17.23
N ASN A 272 -25.12 57.50 16.85
CA ASN A 272 -26.45 57.83 16.33
C ASN A 272 -26.42 57.85 14.80
N GLU A 273 -26.54 56.66 14.20
CA GLU A 273 -26.43 56.47 12.74
C GLU A 273 -27.56 57.17 11.96
N GLU A 274 -28.77 57.22 12.52
CA GLU A 274 -29.93 57.86 11.87
C GLU A 274 -29.74 59.38 11.75
N GLN A 275 -29.35 60.04 12.86
CA GLN A 275 -29.09 61.48 12.84
C GLN A 275 -27.83 61.83 12.04
N ALA A 276 -26.81 60.96 12.08
CA ALA A 276 -25.61 61.11 11.26
C ALA A 276 -25.95 61.07 9.76
N LEU A 277 -26.75 60.08 9.33
CA LEU A 277 -27.15 59.92 7.94
C LEU A 277 -27.92 61.14 7.44
N ASN A 278 -28.97 61.55 8.16
CA ASN A 278 -29.79 62.70 7.77
C ASN A 278 -28.93 63.98 7.67
N SER A 279 -28.07 64.21 8.67
CA SER A 279 -27.18 65.39 8.66
C SER A 279 -26.21 65.39 7.47
N LEU A 280 -25.68 64.22 7.09
CA LEU A 280 -24.77 64.09 5.95
C LEU A 280 -25.49 64.19 4.59
N GLU A 281 -26.67 63.60 4.45
CA GLU A 281 -27.50 63.72 3.23
C GLU A 281 -27.91 65.18 2.98
N GLU A 282 -28.38 65.87 4.02
CA GLU A 282 -28.71 67.31 3.94
C GLU A 282 -27.47 68.16 3.61
N ALA A 283 -26.30 67.82 4.16
CA ALA A 283 -25.07 68.54 3.87
C ALA A 283 -24.66 68.43 2.40
N VAL A 284 -24.70 67.22 1.83
CA VAL A 284 -24.33 66.97 0.42
C VAL A 284 -25.36 67.56 -0.57
N ASN A 285 -26.62 67.70 -0.15
CA ASN A 285 -27.64 68.41 -0.94
C ASN A 285 -27.40 69.93 -1.01
N GLN A 286 -26.80 70.52 0.03
CA GLN A 286 -26.49 71.95 0.08
C GLN A 286 -25.17 72.30 -0.62
N SER A 287 -24.17 71.44 -0.51
CA SER A 287 -22.88 71.57 -1.19
C SER A 287 -22.40 70.20 -1.61
N GLU A 288 -21.94 70.05 -2.86
CA GLU A 288 -21.49 68.75 -3.36
C GLU A 288 -20.31 68.20 -2.53
N TYR A 289 -19.41 69.04 -2.02
CA TYR A 289 -18.28 68.58 -1.17
C TYR A 289 -18.19 69.41 0.12
N PRO A 290 -19.03 69.13 1.13
CA PRO A 290 -19.13 69.94 2.35
C PRO A 290 -17.84 70.02 3.18
N LEU A 291 -17.03 68.96 3.16
CA LEU A 291 -15.74 68.87 3.84
C LEU A 291 -14.55 69.02 2.87
N GLU A 292 -14.82 69.47 1.63
CA GLU A 292 -13.89 69.72 0.52
C GLU A 292 -13.15 68.48 -0.02
N ASN A 293 -12.57 67.65 0.85
CA ASN A 293 -11.72 66.49 0.56
C ASN A 293 -12.49 65.20 0.21
N GLY A 294 -13.82 65.22 0.14
CA GLY A 294 -14.64 64.04 -0.14
C GLY A 294 -14.98 63.16 1.08
N PHE A 295 -14.50 63.48 2.28
CA PHE A 295 -14.72 62.68 3.49
C PHE A 295 -16.20 62.49 3.84
N ALA A 296 -17.04 63.50 3.60
CA ALA A 296 -18.49 63.40 3.81
C ALA A 296 -19.13 62.28 2.96
N HIS A 297 -18.69 62.13 1.71
CA HIS A 297 -19.14 61.07 0.82
C HIS A 297 -18.63 59.69 1.23
N TYR A 298 -17.43 59.60 1.82
CA TYR A 298 -16.95 58.35 2.42
C TYR A 298 -17.81 57.91 3.61
N LEU A 299 -18.19 58.85 4.49
CA LEU A 299 -19.08 58.57 5.62
C LEU A 299 -20.47 58.12 5.16
N LEU A 300 -21.04 58.77 4.14
CA LEU A 300 -22.29 58.34 3.50
C LEU A 300 -22.16 56.94 2.89
N GLY A 301 -21.08 56.67 2.15
CA GLY A 301 -20.81 55.36 1.57
C GLY A 301 -20.77 54.25 2.62
N ARG A 302 -20.15 54.52 3.78
CA ARG A 302 -20.14 53.61 4.93
C ARG A 302 -21.53 53.36 5.51
N LEU A 303 -22.31 54.42 5.71
CA LEU A 303 -23.67 54.31 6.27
C LEU A 303 -24.64 53.60 5.32
N TYR A 304 -24.59 53.92 4.03
CA TYR A 304 -25.37 53.21 3.01
C TYR A 304 -25.02 51.73 2.96
N SER A 305 -23.72 51.38 3.10
CA SER A 305 -23.26 49.99 3.15
C SER A 305 -23.88 49.25 4.35
N GLN A 306 -23.91 49.86 5.54
CA GLN A 306 -24.54 49.28 6.74
C GLN A 306 -26.07 49.09 6.57
N GLN A 307 -26.74 49.94 5.80
CA GLN A 307 -28.18 49.82 5.51
C GLN A 307 -28.50 48.85 4.36
N GLY A 308 -27.50 48.21 3.75
CA GLY A 308 -27.69 47.35 2.58
C GLY A 308 -27.96 48.08 1.27
N ARG A 309 -27.86 49.42 1.25
CA ARG A 309 -28.02 50.29 0.06
C ARG A 309 -26.77 50.25 -0.82
N ARG A 310 -26.46 49.09 -1.42
CA ARG A 310 -25.18 48.81 -2.09
C ARG A 310 -24.84 49.74 -3.26
N VAL A 311 -25.79 50.03 -4.15
CA VAL A 311 -25.53 50.88 -5.32
C VAL A 311 -25.17 52.31 -4.89
N GLU A 312 -25.93 52.87 -3.94
CA GLU A 312 -25.71 54.22 -3.43
C GLU A 312 -24.43 54.30 -2.61
N ALA A 313 -24.11 53.27 -1.83
CA ALA A 313 -22.83 53.14 -1.14
C ALA A 313 -21.64 53.18 -2.11
N ARG A 314 -21.66 52.37 -3.18
CA ARG A 314 -20.59 52.36 -4.19
C ARG A 314 -20.44 53.71 -4.87
N LEU A 315 -21.53 54.32 -5.32
CA LEU A 315 -21.50 55.64 -5.96
C LEU A 315 -20.99 56.74 -5.03
N ALA A 316 -21.35 56.70 -3.73
CA ALA A 316 -20.85 57.65 -2.74
C ALA A 316 -19.35 57.48 -2.49
N LEU A 317 -18.86 56.24 -2.37
CA LEU A 317 -17.42 55.95 -2.23
C LEU A 317 -16.63 56.40 -3.47
N GLU A 318 -17.14 56.14 -4.68
CA GLU A 318 -16.51 56.60 -5.93
C GLU A 318 -16.36 58.13 -5.97
N LYS A 319 -17.39 58.86 -5.56
CA LYS A 319 -17.35 60.33 -5.47
C LYS A 319 -16.30 60.81 -4.46
N ALA A 320 -16.22 60.16 -3.30
CA ALA A 320 -15.22 60.47 -2.28
C ALA A 320 -13.78 60.31 -2.83
N ILE A 321 -13.51 59.17 -3.47
CA ILE A 321 -12.18 58.83 -4.01
C ILE A 321 -11.79 59.80 -5.13
N ARG A 322 -12.68 60.05 -6.10
CA ARG A 322 -12.42 60.98 -7.21
C ARG A 322 -12.11 62.38 -6.74
N ARG A 323 -12.85 62.87 -5.73
CA ARG A 323 -12.62 64.20 -5.19
C ARG A 323 -11.26 64.31 -4.51
N TYR A 324 -10.89 63.30 -3.74
CA TYR A 324 -9.59 63.23 -3.08
C TYR A 324 -8.44 63.23 -4.10
N GLN A 325 -8.55 62.43 -5.16
CA GLN A 325 -7.58 62.40 -6.26
C GLN A 325 -7.47 63.75 -6.99
N ALA A 326 -8.59 64.45 -7.19
CA ALA A 326 -8.61 65.75 -7.89
C ALA A 326 -7.97 66.89 -7.09
N ILE A 327 -8.04 66.86 -5.74
CA ILE A 327 -7.42 67.87 -4.87
C ILE A 327 -5.93 67.57 -4.65
N GLY A 328 -5.53 66.30 -4.73
CA GLY A 328 -4.18 65.83 -4.43
C GLY A 328 -3.95 65.60 -2.92
N PRO A 329 -3.02 64.71 -2.53
CA PRO A 329 -2.76 64.40 -1.13
C PRO A 329 -2.15 65.62 -0.41
N LEU A 330 -2.81 66.08 0.67
CA LEU A 330 -2.46 67.34 1.34
C LEU A 330 -1.18 67.29 2.20
N ARG A 331 -0.57 66.11 2.42
CA ARG A 331 0.79 65.88 2.98
C ARG A 331 1.09 64.39 3.26
N SER A 332 0.04 63.58 3.40
CA SER A 332 0.06 62.11 3.54
C SER A 332 -1.27 61.55 3.04
N ILE A 333 -1.30 60.30 2.56
CA ILE A 333 -2.57 59.63 2.24
C ILE A 333 -3.36 59.47 3.54
N ASP A 334 -4.59 59.97 3.56
CA ASP A 334 -5.46 59.85 4.72
C ASP A 334 -5.94 58.41 4.86
N SER A 335 -5.89 57.83 6.07
CA SER A 335 -6.33 56.45 6.33
C SER A 335 -7.76 56.12 5.87
N TRP A 336 -8.65 57.12 5.78
CA TRP A 336 -10.02 56.93 5.29
C TRP A 336 -10.06 56.73 3.77
N TYR A 337 -9.11 57.30 3.02
CA TYR A 337 -9.03 57.15 1.57
C TYR A 337 -8.71 55.71 1.20
N ASP A 338 -7.69 55.11 1.84
CA ASP A 338 -7.34 53.70 1.62
C ASP A 338 -8.51 52.77 1.96
N GLN A 339 -9.21 53.06 3.06
CA GLN A 339 -10.43 52.34 3.42
C GLN A 339 -11.57 52.55 2.42
N ALA A 340 -11.69 53.74 1.82
CA ALA A 340 -12.68 54.03 0.80
C ALA A 340 -12.40 53.24 -0.48
N VAL A 341 -11.14 53.23 -0.94
CA VAL A 341 -10.69 52.46 -2.10
C VAL A 341 -10.90 50.97 -1.84
N GLN A 342 -10.44 50.45 -0.71
CA GLN A 342 -10.61 49.04 -0.34
C GLN A 342 -12.09 48.62 -0.37
N ARG A 343 -12.96 49.34 0.35
CA ARG A 343 -14.40 49.03 0.39
C ARG A 343 -15.04 49.14 -0.99
N CYS A 344 -14.67 50.15 -1.77
CA CYS A 344 -15.19 50.29 -3.13
C CYS A 344 -14.76 49.11 -4.01
N SER A 345 -13.50 48.69 -3.92
CA SER A 345 -12.98 47.52 -4.64
C SER A 345 -13.66 46.21 -4.22
N GLU A 346 -13.91 46.01 -2.92
CA GLU A 346 -14.68 44.86 -2.39
C GLU A 346 -16.11 44.83 -2.97
N MET A 347 -16.78 45.99 -3.05
CA MET A 347 -18.12 46.06 -3.64
C MET A 347 -18.13 45.74 -5.14
N TYR A 348 -17.11 46.17 -5.88
CA TYR A 348 -16.95 45.81 -7.28
C TYR A 348 -16.65 44.32 -7.46
N GLN A 349 -15.82 43.72 -6.59
CA GLN A 349 -15.56 42.29 -6.56
C GLN A 349 -16.86 41.49 -6.41
N GLU A 350 -17.73 41.87 -5.47
CA GLU A 350 -19.03 41.22 -5.28
C GLU A 350 -19.95 41.37 -6.50
N GLU A 351 -20.01 42.56 -7.11
CA GLU A 351 -20.85 42.82 -8.28
C GLU A 351 -20.39 42.00 -9.49
N ILE A 352 -19.07 41.95 -9.73
CA ILE A 352 -18.46 41.13 -10.78
C ILE A 352 -18.73 39.63 -10.54
N LYS A 353 -18.57 39.15 -9.29
CA LYS A 353 -18.88 37.76 -8.95
C LYS A 353 -20.35 37.43 -9.18
N THR A 354 -21.26 38.34 -8.85
CA THR A 354 -22.69 38.20 -9.13
C THR A 354 -22.97 38.11 -10.64
N CYS A 355 -22.21 38.83 -11.47
CA CYS A 355 -22.30 38.70 -12.93
C CYS A 355 -21.85 37.32 -13.41
N TRP A 356 -20.77 36.77 -12.85
CA TRP A 356 -20.31 35.41 -13.18
C TRP A 356 -21.34 34.33 -12.82
N GLU A 357 -21.98 34.44 -11.64
CA GLU A 357 -23.06 33.53 -11.23
C GLU A 357 -24.27 33.55 -12.19
N ARG A 358 -24.50 34.68 -12.85
CA ARG A 358 -25.54 34.86 -13.88
C ARG A 358 -25.08 34.55 -15.29
N GLN A 359 -23.81 34.16 -15.46
CA GLN A 359 -23.15 33.95 -16.76
C GLN A 359 -23.15 35.19 -17.67
N ASP A 360 -23.27 36.39 -17.08
CA ASP A 360 -23.22 37.67 -17.81
C ASP A 360 -21.78 38.21 -17.87
N TYR A 361 -20.95 37.53 -18.65
CA TYR A 361 -19.52 37.83 -18.77
C TYR A 361 -19.23 39.15 -19.49
N GLN A 362 -20.16 39.65 -20.31
CA GLN A 362 -20.04 40.96 -20.97
C GLN A 362 -20.17 42.08 -19.94
N GLN A 363 -21.14 42.01 -19.03
CA GLN A 363 -21.28 42.97 -17.95
C GLN A 363 -20.11 42.88 -16.95
N ALA A 364 -19.64 41.68 -16.63
CA ALA A 364 -18.46 41.48 -15.78
C ALA A 364 -17.19 42.10 -16.38
N LEU A 365 -17.00 41.95 -17.70
CA LEU A 365 -15.89 42.56 -18.45
C LEU A 365 -15.95 44.09 -18.38
N PHE A 366 -17.13 44.66 -18.62
CA PHE A 366 -17.34 46.11 -18.55
C PHE A 366 -17.04 46.67 -17.15
N LEU A 367 -17.54 46.02 -16.10
CA LEU A 367 -17.27 46.40 -14.72
C LEU A 367 -15.77 46.30 -14.38
N SER A 368 -15.11 45.23 -14.82
CA SER A 368 -13.67 45.05 -14.61
C SER A 368 -12.85 46.16 -15.28
N GLN A 369 -13.18 46.54 -16.52
CA GLN A 369 -12.55 47.67 -17.23
C GLN A 369 -12.75 49.00 -16.50
N GLN A 370 -13.96 49.28 -16.00
CA GLN A 370 -14.21 50.50 -15.22
C GLN A 370 -13.34 50.58 -13.97
N VAL A 371 -13.16 49.46 -13.26
CA VAL A 371 -12.36 49.41 -12.04
C VAL A 371 -10.88 49.60 -12.36
N ILE A 372 -10.39 49.00 -13.46
CA ILE A 372 -9.02 49.20 -13.95
C ILE A 372 -8.75 50.67 -14.25
N GLU A 373 -9.63 51.33 -15.03
CA GLU A 373 -9.49 52.74 -15.40
C GLU A 373 -9.48 53.69 -14.18
N ARG A 374 -10.22 53.32 -13.12
CA ARG A 374 -10.44 54.19 -11.96
C ARG A 374 -9.41 53.98 -10.85
N PHE A 375 -9.06 52.74 -10.57
CA PHE A 375 -8.27 52.35 -9.38
C PHE A 375 -7.09 51.44 -9.70
N ASN A 376 -7.06 50.84 -10.90
CA ASN A 376 -6.05 49.90 -11.37
C ASN A 376 -5.64 48.80 -10.36
N PRO A 377 -6.57 48.08 -9.70
CA PRO A 377 -6.21 47.01 -8.78
C PRO A 377 -5.89 45.71 -9.52
N ALA A 378 -4.93 44.94 -9.02
CA ALA A 378 -4.47 43.70 -9.64
C ALA A 378 -5.62 42.70 -9.89
N PHE A 379 -6.55 42.53 -8.93
CA PHE A 379 -7.73 41.67 -9.08
C PHE A 379 -8.58 42.02 -10.31
N ALA A 380 -8.74 43.29 -10.66
CA ALA A 380 -9.64 43.69 -11.75
C ALA A 380 -9.09 43.26 -13.12
N HIS A 381 -7.77 43.18 -13.26
CA HIS A 381 -7.12 42.60 -14.43
C HIS A 381 -7.35 41.09 -14.51
N THR A 382 -7.24 40.38 -13.39
CA THR A 382 -7.60 38.95 -13.31
C THR A 382 -9.07 38.70 -13.66
N ALA A 383 -9.98 39.53 -13.14
CA ALA A 383 -11.41 39.46 -13.43
C ALA A 383 -11.75 39.78 -14.89
N LYS A 384 -11.06 40.76 -15.49
CA LYS A 384 -11.13 41.05 -16.92
C LYS A 384 -10.73 39.82 -17.73
N ALA A 385 -9.60 39.21 -17.41
CA ALA A 385 -9.09 38.05 -18.13
C ALA A 385 -10.01 36.83 -18.03
N TYR A 386 -10.53 36.52 -16.84
CA TYR A 386 -11.49 35.44 -16.67
C TYR A 386 -12.76 35.67 -17.52
N SER A 387 -13.29 36.90 -17.49
CA SER A 387 -14.46 37.26 -18.29
C SER A 387 -14.20 37.12 -19.79
N LEU A 388 -13.01 37.48 -20.27
CA LEU A 388 -12.60 37.29 -21.66
C LEU A 388 -12.53 35.80 -22.07
N LEU A 389 -11.91 34.95 -21.23
CA LEU A 389 -11.82 33.51 -21.49
C LEU A 389 -13.21 32.84 -21.55
N GLN A 390 -14.14 33.28 -20.69
CA GLN A 390 -15.52 32.78 -20.69
C GLN A 390 -16.34 33.26 -21.90
N ILE A 391 -16.03 34.43 -22.47
CA ILE A 391 -16.68 34.92 -23.70
C ILE A 391 -16.26 34.05 -24.91
N GLY A 392 -15.00 33.66 -24.98
CA GLY A 392 -14.55 32.67 -25.96
C GLY A 392 -13.03 32.63 -26.19
N PRO A 393 -12.54 31.57 -26.86
CA PRO A 393 -11.10 31.29 -27.01
C PRO A 393 -10.39 32.34 -27.87
N GLY A 394 -11.10 33.05 -28.74
CA GLY A 394 -10.55 34.14 -29.57
C GLY A 394 -10.00 35.33 -28.78
N TYR A 395 -10.33 35.44 -27.49
CA TYR A 395 -9.84 36.50 -26.61
C TYR A 395 -8.66 36.06 -25.72
N ALA A 396 -8.14 34.84 -25.88
CA ALA A 396 -7.08 34.30 -25.03
C ALA A 396 -5.80 35.16 -25.00
N SER A 397 -5.38 35.72 -26.15
CA SER A 397 -4.23 36.62 -26.21
C SER A 397 -4.44 37.92 -25.42
N GLU A 398 -5.67 38.47 -25.41
CA GLU A 398 -5.99 39.65 -24.61
C GLU A 398 -6.06 39.30 -23.13
N ALA A 399 -6.60 38.13 -22.79
CA ALA A 399 -6.62 37.62 -21.41
C ALA A 399 -5.21 37.42 -20.86
N ILE A 400 -4.26 36.87 -21.65
CA ILE A 400 -2.85 36.74 -21.26
C ILE A 400 -2.26 38.10 -20.90
N ASN A 401 -2.45 39.12 -21.75
CA ASN A 401 -1.92 40.45 -21.47
C ASN A 401 -2.49 41.03 -20.17
N ALA A 402 -3.80 40.91 -19.96
CA ALA A 402 -4.43 41.36 -18.72
C ALA A 402 -3.88 40.62 -17.48
N LEU A 403 -3.67 39.31 -17.55
CA LEU A 403 -3.09 38.54 -16.44
C LEU A 403 -1.63 38.93 -16.16
N LEU A 404 -0.85 39.19 -17.20
CA LEU A 404 0.52 39.69 -17.05
C LEU A 404 0.54 41.10 -16.42
N ASP A 405 -0.40 41.97 -16.78
CA ASP A 405 -0.57 43.28 -16.14
C ASP A 405 -0.95 43.13 -14.66
N ALA A 406 -1.82 42.16 -14.32
CA ALA A 406 -2.15 41.83 -12.93
C ALA A 406 -0.90 41.43 -12.13
N LEU A 407 -0.05 40.57 -12.71
CA LEU A 407 1.19 40.07 -12.09
C LEU A 407 2.27 41.15 -11.95
N GLN A 408 2.26 42.20 -12.78
CA GLN A 408 3.13 43.36 -12.60
C GLN A 408 2.74 44.22 -11.38
N LEU A 409 1.44 44.25 -11.05
CA LEU A 409 0.90 45.04 -9.95
C LEU A 409 1.00 44.31 -8.60
N SER A 410 0.80 42.99 -8.61
CA SER A 410 0.94 42.12 -7.43
C SER A 410 1.48 40.76 -7.84
N ALA A 411 2.47 40.25 -7.10
CA ALA A 411 3.01 38.91 -7.34
C ALA A 411 1.99 37.78 -7.09
N ASP A 412 0.95 38.04 -6.29
CA ASP A 412 -0.17 37.14 -6.09
C ASP A 412 -1.47 37.95 -5.99
N PRO A 413 -2.11 38.28 -7.13
CA PRO A 413 -3.28 39.18 -7.16
C PRO A 413 -4.49 38.65 -6.39
N THR A 414 -4.61 37.32 -6.24
CA THR A 414 -5.76 36.64 -5.66
C THR A 414 -5.44 35.90 -4.38
N GLY A 415 -4.16 35.62 -4.10
CA GLY A 415 -3.69 35.01 -2.86
C GLY A 415 -3.80 33.47 -2.83
N ASP A 416 -4.43 32.88 -3.84
CA ASP A 416 -4.71 31.46 -3.93
C ASP A 416 -4.04 30.77 -5.12
N GLY A 417 -3.43 31.52 -6.05
CA GLY A 417 -2.87 31.00 -7.30
C GLY A 417 -3.83 31.01 -8.49
N TRP A 418 -5.06 31.50 -8.35
CA TRP A 418 -6.07 31.51 -9.42
C TRP A 418 -5.60 32.27 -10.68
N THR A 419 -4.89 33.38 -10.51
CA THR A 419 -4.33 34.16 -11.63
C THR A 419 -3.40 33.33 -12.51
N TYR A 420 -2.58 32.47 -11.90
CA TYR A 420 -1.65 31.58 -12.62
C TYR A 420 -2.39 30.45 -13.34
N TYR A 421 -3.44 29.90 -12.71
CA TYR A 421 -4.32 28.92 -13.36
C TYR A 421 -4.96 29.49 -14.63
N LEU A 422 -5.53 30.70 -14.55
CA LEU A 422 -6.12 31.36 -15.72
C LEU A 422 -5.10 31.64 -16.82
N LEU A 423 -3.85 31.95 -16.44
CA LEU A 423 -2.78 32.17 -17.40
C LEU A 423 -2.39 30.86 -18.10
N GLY A 424 -2.35 29.75 -17.34
CA GLY A 424 -2.19 28.41 -17.87
C GLY A 424 -3.28 28.04 -18.87
N TRP A 425 -4.55 28.24 -18.52
CA TRP A 425 -5.68 28.03 -19.41
C TRP A 425 -5.58 28.89 -20.68
N ALA A 426 -5.30 30.19 -20.54
CA ALA A 426 -5.18 31.09 -21.68
C ALA A 426 -4.03 30.70 -22.63
N TYR A 427 -2.89 30.24 -22.10
CA TYR A 427 -1.79 29.74 -22.94
C TYR A 427 -2.16 28.46 -23.69
N GLN A 428 -2.95 27.58 -23.09
CA GLN A 428 -3.43 26.36 -23.74
C GLN A 428 -4.35 26.69 -24.94
N GLU A 429 -5.24 27.67 -24.81
CA GLU A 429 -6.11 28.14 -25.91
C GLU A 429 -5.30 28.72 -27.10
N VAL A 430 -4.13 29.30 -26.83
CA VAL A 430 -3.22 29.83 -27.86
C VAL A 430 -2.27 28.75 -28.43
N GLY A 431 -2.26 27.54 -27.85
CA GLY A 431 -1.38 26.43 -28.25
C GLY A 431 0.06 26.54 -27.71
N ALA A 432 0.28 27.36 -26.68
CA ALA A 432 1.58 27.56 -26.04
C ALA A 432 1.77 26.57 -24.87
N THR A 433 1.88 25.27 -25.19
CA THR A 433 1.79 24.16 -24.21
C THR A 433 2.85 24.21 -23.10
N GLU A 434 4.10 24.57 -23.41
CA GLU A 434 5.17 24.64 -22.41
C GLU A 434 4.96 25.81 -21.44
N GLN A 435 4.54 26.98 -21.93
CA GLN A 435 4.18 28.10 -21.07
C GLN A 435 2.93 27.79 -20.22
N ALA A 436 1.94 27.09 -20.79
CA ALA A 436 0.76 26.67 -20.06
C ALA A 436 1.14 25.79 -18.87
N ARG A 437 1.99 24.78 -19.10
CA ARG A 437 2.52 23.87 -18.09
C ARG A 437 3.20 24.60 -16.93
N GLU A 438 4.15 25.47 -17.23
CA GLU A 438 4.89 26.23 -16.21
C GLU A 438 3.94 27.05 -15.31
N ARG A 439 2.91 27.67 -15.89
CA ARG A 439 1.95 28.50 -15.13
C ARG A 439 0.97 27.67 -14.30
N LEU A 440 0.55 26.51 -14.79
CA LEU A 440 -0.28 25.59 -14.02
C LEU A 440 0.51 24.98 -12.84
N GLU A 441 1.78 24.62 -13.03
CA GLU A 441 2.68 24.17 -11.95
C GLU A 441 2.87 25.27 -10.88
N GLU A 442 3.04 26.53 -11.31
CA GLU A 442 3.12 27.68 -10.42
C GLU A 442 1.80 27.90 -9.65
N ALA A 443 0.64 27.74 -10.31
CA ALA A 443 -0.67 27.83 -9.68
C ALA A 443 -0.83 26.82 -8.53
N LEU A 444 -0.47 25.56 -8.77
CA LEU A 444 -0.50 24.52 -7.73
C LEU A 444 0.43 24.87 -6.56
N THR A 445 1.64 25.32 -6.87
CA THR A 445 2.63 25.70 -5.85
C THR A 445 2.11 26.83 -4.95
N ARG A 446 1.48 27.85 -5.53
CA ARG A 446 0.90 28.98 -4.79
C ARG A 446 -0.34 28.57 -3.99
N SER A 447 -1.15 27.66 -4.53
CA SER A 447 -2.35 27.16 -3.85
C SER A 447 -2.08 26.27 -2.64
N GLN A 448 -0.84 25.80 -2.43
CA GLN A 448 -0.51 24.86 -1.34
C GLN A 448 -0.93 25.33 0.05
N GLN A 449 -0.88 26.65 0.30
CA GLN A 449 -1.33 27.22 1.58
C GLN A 449 -2.86 27.17 1.71
N VAL A 450 -3.57 27.47 0.63
CA VAL A 450 -5.05 27.50 0.57
C VAL A 450 -5.63 26.08 0.57
N LEU A 451 -4.99 25.15 -0.14
CA LEU A 451 -5.37 23.74 -0.24
C LEU A 451 -5.42 23.04 1.13
N ARG A 452 -4.63 23.49 2.11
CA ARG A 452 -4.67 22.97 3.49
C ARG A 452 -5.99 23.30 4.21
N LEU A 453 -6.68 24.36 3.80
CA LEU A 453 -7.95 24.77 4.38
C LEU A 453 -9.12 24.25 3.55
N THR A 454 -9.13 24.54 2.25
CA THR A 454 -10.18 24.10 1.33
C THR A 454 -9.62 24.14 -0.10
N PRO A 455 -9.78 23.08 -0.90
CA PRO A 455 -9.35 23.12 -2.30
C PRO A 455 -10.10 24.24 -3.06
N PRO A 456 -9.39 25.12 -3.78
CA PRO A 456 -10.03 26.09 -4.66
C PRO A 456 -10.91 25.41 -5.72
N GLU A 457 -12.01 26.05 -6.14
CA GLU A 457 -12.93 25.50 -7.14
C GLU A 457 -12.24 25.13 -8.47
N TRP A 458 -11.17 25.84 -8.83
CA TRP A 458 -10.39 25.63 -10.04
C TRP A 458 -9.30 24.55 -9.91
N TYR A 459 -9.07 24.00 -8.71
CA TYR A 459 -7.95 23.11 -8.42
C TYR A 459 -8.03 21.80 -9.22
N ASP A 460 -9.19 21.15 -9.24
CA ASP A 460 -9.38 19.89 -9.97
C ASP A 460 -9.25 20.09 -11.48
N ASP A 461 -9.74 21.24 -11.99
CA ASP A 461 -9.54 21.61 -13.39
C ASP A 461 -8.05 21.84 -13.72
N CYS A 462 -7.29 22.47 -12.82
CA CYS A 462 -5.85 22.65 -12.99
C CYS A 462 -5.13 21.30 -13.07
N LEU A 463 -5.48 20.34 -12.20
CA LEU A 463 -4.92 18.98 -12.25
C LEU A 463 -5.27 18.30 -13.57
N ARG A 464 -6.53 18.39 -14.01
CA ARG A 464 -6.99 17.82 -15.28
C ARG A 464 -6.19 18.34 -16.48
N LEU A 465 -5.96 19.66 -16.57
CA LEU A 465 -5.17 20.25 -17.65
C LEU A 465 -3.71 19.80 -17.61
N LEU A 466 -3.11 19.71 -16.43
CA LEU A 466 -1.75 19.18 -16.29
C LEU A 466 -1.65 17.70 -16.65
N HIS A 467 -2.64 16.88 -16.28
CA HIS A 467 -2.72 15.48 -16.69
C HIS A 467 -2.74 15.33 -18.21
N GLU A 468 -3.50 16.18 -18.91
CA GLU A 468 -3.55 16.20 -20.37
C GLU A 468 -2.18 16.55 -20.98
N ILE A 469 -1.57 17.66 -20.54
CA ILE A 469 -0.25 18.11 -21.03
C ILE A 469 0.84 17.07 -20.77
N TYR A 470 0.90 16.53 -19.56
CA TYR A 470 1.88 15.50 -19.21
C TYR A 470 1.61 14.19 -19.96
N GLY A 471 0.34 13.84 -20.17
CA GLY A 471 -0.07 12.67 -20.93
C GLY A 471 0.41 12.72 -22.37
N GLU A 472 0.25 13.86 -23.05
CA GLU A 472 0.75 14.07 -24.42
C GLU A 472 2.27 13.93 -24.48
N LYS A 473 3.00 14.62 -23.60
CA LYS A 473 4.47 14.55 -23.57
C LYS A 473 4.99 13.14 -23.28
N ARG A 474 4.36 12.45 -22.34
CA ARG A 474 4.68 11.05 -22.02
C ARG A 474 4.45 10.15 -23.24
N LYS A 475 3.32 10.31 -23.93
CA LYS A 475 3.02 9.55 -25.16
C LYS A 475 4.10 9.76 -26.22
N VAL A 476 4.51 11.01 -26.47
CA VAL A 476 5.60 11.31 -27.41
C VAL A 476 6.91 10.63 -26.99
N LEU A 477 7.28 10.68 -25.72
CA LEU A 477 8.50 10.02 -25.22
C LEU A 477 8.47 8.50 -25.40
N LEU A 478 7.30 7.87 -25.22
CA LEU A 478 7.13 6.42 -25.42
C LEU A 478 7.16 6.03 -26.90
N GLU A 479 6.56 6.85 -27.79
CA GLU A 479 6.57 6.63 -29.24
C GLU A 479 7.97 6.83 -29.85
N GLU A 480 8.77 7.75 -29.30
CA GLU A 480 10.17 7.95 -29.68
C GLU A 480 11.13 6.93 -29.03
N GLU A 481 10.62 5.95 -28.27
CA GLU A 481 11.39 4.93 -27.55
C GLU A 481 12.40 5.51 -26.53
N ARG A 482 12.17 6.74 -26.06
CA ARG A 482 13.05 7.45 -25.10
C ARG A 482 12.69 7.11 -23.66
N TYR A 483 12.76 5.82 -23.32
CA TYR A 483 12.23 5.28 -22.06
C TYR A 483 12.93 5.82 -20.80
N ALA A 484 14.25 6.04 -20.83
CA ALA A 484 14.96 6.61 -19.68
C ALA A 484 14.48 8.04 -19.36
N GLU A 485 14.30 8.86 -20.39
CA GLU A 485 13.77 10.22 -20.23
C GLU A 485 12.30 10.20 -19.80
N ALA A 486 11.51 9.22 -20.26
CA ALA A 486 10.14 9.02 -19.80
C ALA A 486 10.07 8.71 -18.30
N ILE A 487 10.97 7.86 -17.77
CA ILE A 487 11.04 7.54 -16.33
C ILE A 487 11.31 8.80 -15.52
N ASP A 488 12.34 9.57 -15.90
CA ASP A 488 12.71 10.78 -15.18
C ASP A 488 11.60 11.83 -15.24
N PHE A 489 10.98 11.99 -16.41
CA PHE A 489 9.83 12.88 -16.59
C PHE A 489 8.65 12.47 -15.71
N ILE A 490 8.22 11.21 -15.74
CA ILE A 490 7.09 10.73 -14.94
C ILE A 490 7.37 10.89 -13.44
N LYS A 491 8.59 10.60 -12.98
CA LYS A 491 8.96 10.82 -11.57
C LYS A 491 8.86 12.27 -11.14
N GLN A 492 9.26 13.19 -12.02
CA GLN A 492 9.14 14.63 -11.75
C GLN A 492 7.68 15.08 -11.73
N THR A 493 6.84 14.60 -12.64
CA THR A 493 5.42 14.99 -12.69
C THR A 493 4.61 14.45 -11.51
N LEU A 494 4.93 13.24 -11.03
CA LEU A 494 4.32 12.66 -9.82
C LEU A 494 4.56 13.48 -8.54
N ALA A 495 5.54 14.40 -8.55
CA ALA A 495 5.76 15.33 -7.44
C ALA A 495 4.72 16.49 -7.41
N TYR A 496 4.11 16.81 -8.55
CA TYR A 496 3.16 17.91 -8.69
C TYR A 496 1.71 17.42 -8.76
N VAL A 497 1.48 16.33 -9.49
CA VAL A 497 0.16 15.81 -9.79
C VAL A 497 0.06 14.36 -9.31
N PRO A 498 -0.98 14.00 -8.55
CA PRO A 498 -1.21 12.61 -8.17
C PRO A 498 -1.28 11.71 -9.41
N GLY A 499 -0.50 10.62 -9.44
CA GLY A 499 -0.50 9.71 -10.57
C GLY A 499 -1.86 9.04 -10.78
N ASP A 500 -2.35 9.07 -12.01
CA ASP A 500 -3.43 8.21 -12.48
C ASP A 500 -2.89 6.81 -12.81
N ALA A 501 -3.79 5.83 -12.97
CA ALA A 501 -3.38 4.46 -13.27
C ALA A 501 -2.50 4.35 -14.53
N ASP A 502 -2.83 5.07 -15.60
CA ASP A 502 -2.11 5.03 -16.87
C ASP A 502 -0.68 5.61 -16.77
N THR A 503 -0.45 6.61 -15.90
CA THR A 503 0.90 7.12 -15.59
C THR A 503 1.77 6.03 -14.98
N TYR A 504 1.23 5.24 -14.05
CA TYR A 504 1.96 4.14 -13.44
C TYR A 504 2.19 2.97 -14.41
N VAL A 505 1.24 2.67 -15.31
CA VAL A 505 1.44 1.70 -16.40
C VAL A 505 2.60 2.13 -17.30
N ALA A 506 2.61 3.39 -17.73
CA ALA A 506 3.69 3.93 -18.56
C ALA A 506 5.05 3.90 -17.85
N LEU A 507 5.09 4.17 -16.54
CA LEU A 507 6.30 4.07 -15.74
C LEU A 507 6.81 2.62 -15.68
N GLY A 508 5.91 1.66 -15.37
CA GLY A 508 6.23 0.25 -15.35
C GLY A 508 6.71 -0.29 -16.70
N TYR A 509 6.05 0.10 -17.79
CA TYR A 509 6.47 -0.23 -19.15
C TYR A 509 7.86 0.33 -19.45
N SER A 510 8.12 1.59 -19.12
CA SER A 510 9.41 2.22 -19.35
C SER A 510 10.54 1.50 -18.60
N TYR A 511 10.29 1.05 -17.37
CA TYR A 511 11.25 0.24 -16.62
C TYR A 511 11.56 -1.11 -17.27
N LEU A 512 10.55 -1.78 -17.83
CA LEU A 512 10.75 -3.05 -18.52
C LEU A 512 11.57 -2.86 -19.80
N MET A 513 11.33 -1.77 -20.54
CA MET A 513 12.05 -1.47 -21.77
C MET A 513 13.51 -1.07 -21.54
N THR A 514 13.85 -0.42 -20.42
CA THR A 514 15.24 -0.10 -20.08
C THR A 514 16.00 -1.26 -19.43
N GLY A 515 15.28 -2.22 -18.83
CA GLY A 515 15.87 -3.35 -18.11
C GLY A 515 16.59 -2.95 -16.81
N GLU A 516 16.40 -1.72 -16.33
CA GLU A 516 17.16 -1.17 -15.20
C GLU A 516 16.75 -1.77 -13.85
N ASP A 517 15.46 -2.11 -13.66
CA ASP A 517 14.99 -2.73 -12.42
C ASP A 517 13.56 -3.32 -12.56
N PRO A 518 13.41 -4.66 -12.68
CA PRO A 518 12.08 -5.28 -12.77
C PRO A 518 11.29 -5.20 -11.46
N ASP A 519 11.90 -4.97 -10.29
CA ASP A 519 11.13 -4.77 -9.04
C ASP A 519 10.37 -3.45 -9.08
N ARG A 520 11.02 -2.38 -9.56
CA ARG A 520 10.36 -1.07 -9.71
C ARG A 520 9.25 -1.12 -10.75
N ALA A 521 9.41 -1.93 -11.79
CA ALA A 521 8.33 -2.20 -12.74
C ALA A 521 7.14 -2.86 -12.07
N ILE A 522 7.36 -3.90 -11.25
CA ILE A 522 6.32 -4.57 -10.47
C ILE A 522 5.62 -3.58 -9.54
N GLU A 523 6.37 -2.79 -8.76
CA GLU A 523 5.82 -1.81 -7.81
C GLU A 523 4.92 -0.79 -8.51
N ALA A 524 5.36 -0.23 -9.64
CA ALA A 524 4.58 0.72 -10.42
C ALA A 524 3.30 0.08 -10.99
N LEU A 525 3.40 -1.13 -11.55
CA LEU A 525 2.25 -1.84 -12.14
C LEU A 525 1.26 -2.32 -11.08
N GLU A 526 1.72 -2.70 -9.89
CA GLU A 526 0.85 -3.00 -8.75
C GLU A 526 0.11 -1.74 -8.26
N GLU A 527 0.76 -0.57 -8.26
CA GLU A 527 0.10 0.70 -7.93
C GLU A 527 -0.94 1.09 -9.00
N ALA A 528 -0.65 0.88 -10.28
CA ALA A 528 -1.63 1.03 -11.35
C ALA A 528 -2.86 0.13 -11.12
N ASN A 529 -2.64 -1.13 -10.76
CA ASN A 529 -3.72 -2.08 -10.52
C ASN A 529 -4.49 -1.82 -9.22
N ARG A 530 -3.89 -1.16 -8.22
CA ARG A 530 -4.64 -0.63 -7.05
C ARG A 530 -5.64 0.45 -7.48
N LYS A 531 -5.33 1.22 -8.51
CA LYS A 531 -6.18 2.24 -9.14
C LYS A 531 -7.02 1.68 -10.31
N LYS A 532 -7.45 0.41 -10.24
CA LYS A 532 -8.10 -0.34 -11.35
C LYS A 532 -9.25 0.39 -12.05
N VAL A 533 -10.01 1.22 -11.33
CA VAL A 533 -11.17 1.96 -11.87
C VAL A 533 -10.77 2.97 -12.95
N GLU A 534 -9.52 3.45 -12.92
CA GLU A 534 -9.01 4.48 -13.83
C GLU A 534 -8.30 3.90 -15.08
N LEU A 535 -8.13 2.58 -15.18
CA LEU A 535 -7.35 1.95 -16.26
C LEU A 535 -8.12 1.96 -17.58
N THR A 536 -7.51 2.55 -18.61
CA THR A 536 -8.02 2.48 -19.99
C THR A 536 -7.75 1.12 -20.63
N THR A 537 -6.64 0.47 -20.27
CA THR A 537 -6.20 -0.83 -20.83
C THR A 537 -5.80 -1.83 -19.73
N PRO A 538 -6.78 -2.41 -18.99
CA PRO A 538 -6.50 -3.33 -17.89
C PRO A 538 -5.70 -4.58 -18.32
N ALA A 539 -6.02 -5.13 -19.49
CA ALA A 539 -5.35 -6.32 -20.01
C ALA A 539 -3.86 -6.07 -20.32
N TRP A 540 -3.55 -4.92 -20.91
CA TRP A 540 -2.17 -4.49 -21.17
C TRP A 540 -1.36 -4.35 -19.88
N SER A 541 -1.94 -3.72 -18.86
CA SER A 541 -1.29 -3.60 -17.54
C SER A 541 -0.98 -4.97 -16.92
N GLN A 542 -1.92 -5.91 -16.98
CA GLN A 542 -1.72 -7.27 -16.47
C GLN A 542 -0.66 -8.04 -17.26
N TYR A 543 -0.62 -7.87 -18.58
CA TYR A 543 0.43 -8.44 -19.41
C TYR A 543 1.82 -7.95 -18.98
N LEU A 544 1.98 -6.63 -18.81
CA LEU A 544 3.24 -6.04 -18.34
C LEU A 544 3.64 -6.53 -16.96
N LEU A 545 2.67 -6.67 -16.04
CA LEU A 545 2.93 -7.18 -14.70
C LEU A 545 3.40 -8.64 -14.75
N GLY A 546 2.77 -9.44 -15.61
CA GLY A 546 3.18 -10.82 -15.90
C GLY A 546 4.60 -10.92 -16.47
N TRP A 547 4.96 -10.04 -17.41
CA TRP A 547 6.33 -9.92 -17.90
C TRP A 547 7.30 -9.56 -16.77
N ALA A 548 6.99 -8.53 -15.98
CA ALA A 548 7.85 -8.11 -14.87
C ALA A 548 8.10 -9.23 -13.84
N TYR A 549 7.06 -10.01 -13.51
CA TYR A 549 7.23 -11.19 -12.66
C TYR A 549 8.10 -12.28 -13.27
N GLN A 550 8.02 -12.47 -14.58
CA GLN A 550 8.85 -13.45 -15.29
C GLN A 550 10.34 -13.08 -15.23
N GLU A 551 10.69 -11.79 -15.39
CA GLU A 551 12.08 -11.30 -15.25
C GLU A 551 12.64 -11.54 -13.84
N ARG A 552 11.77 -11.70 -12.84
CA ARG A 552 12.14 -12.05 -11.46
C ARG A 552 12.00 -13.53 -11.11
N GLU A 553 11.86 -14.40 -12.12
CA GLU A 553 11.65 -15.86 -11.95
C GLU A 553 10.43 -16.21 -11.07
N ARG A 554 9.50 -15.25 -10.87
CA ARG A 554 8.26 -15.44 -10.10
C ARG A 554 7.18 -16.05 -10.99
N HIS A 555 7.45 -17.24 -11.54
CA HIS A 555 6.60 -17.88 -12.54
C HIS A 555 5.15 -18.14 -12.07
N GLY A 556 4.91 -18.34 -10.77
CA GLY A 556 3.56 -18.47 -10.22
C GLY A 556 2.73 -17.20 -10.37
N SER A 557 3.26 -16.06 -9.94
CA SER A 557 2.60 -14.75 -10.12
C SER A 557 2.53 -14.36 -11.60
N ALA A 558 3.52 -14.76 -12.41
CA ALA A 558 3.53 -14.50 -13.84
C ALA A 558 2.37 -15.22 -14.56
N VAL A 559 2.13 -16.50 -14.31
CA VAL A 559 1.02 -17.22 -14.98
C VAL A 559 -0.35 -16.68 -14.58
N GLU A 560 -0.51 -16.23 -13.33
CA GLU A 560 -1.75 -15.59 -12.86
C GLU A 560 -2.01 -14.28 -13.62
N ALA A 561 -1.03 -13.38 -13.67
CA ALA A 561 -1.17 -12.07 -14.32
C ALA A 561 -1.32 -12.19 -15.86
N LEU A 562 -0.49 -13.03 -16.50
CA LEU A 562 -0.57 -13.27 -17.96
C LEU A 562 -1.88 -13.98 -18.34
N GLY A 563 -2.35 -14.92 -17.52
CA GLY A 563 -3.63 -15.59 -17.75
C GLY A 563 -4.81 -14.64 -17.61
N GLU A 564 -4.75 -13.73 -16.63
CA GLU A 564 -5.75 -12.69 -16.44
C GLU A 564 -5.78 -11.69 -17.60
N ALA A 565 -4.62 -11.31 -18.14
CA ALA A 565 -4.53 -10.45 -19.32
C ALA A 565 -5.26 -11.06 -20.53
N LEU A 566 -5.07 -12.36 -20.78
CA LEU A 566 -5.74 -13.06 -21.89
C LEU A 566 -7.25 -13.18 -21.67
N ARG A 567 -7.70 -13.45 -20.43
CA ARG A 567 -9.14 -13.51 -20.12
C ARG A 567 -9.84 -12.17 -20.37
N GLN A 568 -9.22 -11.07 -19.97
CA GLN A 568 -9.80 -9.73 -20.16
C GLN A 568 -9.91 -9.32 -21.63
N GLU A 569 -8.95 -9.73 -22.48
CA GLU A 569 -9.07 -9.53 -23.93
C GLU A 569 -10.21 -10.36 -24.54
N ASP A 570 -10.34 -11.64 -24.15
CA ASP A 570 -11.41 -12.51 -24.64
C ASP A 570 -12.81 -11.96 -24.27
N GLU A 571 -12.93 -11.28 -23.14
CA GLU A 571 -14.17 -10.60 -22.70
C GLU A 571 -14.46 -9.30 -23.46
N THR A 572 -13.43 -8.52 -23.79
CA THR A 572 -13.59 -7.22 -24.48
C THR A 572 -13.78 -7.36 -25.99
N GLY A 573 -13.36 -8.48 -26.59
CA GLY A 573 -13.61 -8.78 -28.01
C GLY A 573 -12.88 -7.85 -28.98
N SER A 574 -11.77 -7.25 -28.53
CA SER A 574 -10.97 -6.28 -29.30
C SER A 574 -10.19 -6.95 -30.44
N ALA A 575 -9.75 -6.16 -31.43
CA ALA A 575 -8.87 -6.65 -32.49
C ALA A 575 -7.57 -7.22 -31.89
N PRO A 576 -6.96 -8.26 -32.48
CA PRO A 576 -5.78 -8.91 -31.91
C PRO A 576 -4.65 -7.89 -31.72
N GLN A 577 -4.31 -7.59 -30.47
CA GLN A 577 -3.25 -6.64 -30.14
C GLN A 577 -1.88 -7.30 -30.31
N GLU A 578 -0.86 -6.51 -30.67
CA GLU A 578 0.49 -7.01 -31.00
C GLU A 578 1.17 -7.78 -29.86
N TRP A 579 0.78 -7.52 -28.61
CA TRP A 579 1.35 -8.17 -27.43
C TRP A 579 0.75 -9.55 -27.12
N ILE A 580 -0.39 -9.93 -27.71
CA ILE A 580 -1.07 -11.20 -27.40
C ILE A 580 -0.21 -12.42 -27.75
N PRO A 581 0.45 -12.51 -28.92
CA PRO A 581 1.35 -13.62 -29.22
C PRO A 581 2.52 -13.72 -28.23
N ASP A 582 3.09 -12.57 -27.82
CA ASP A 582 4.16 -12.55 -26.83
C ASP A 582 3.67 -12.98 -25.43
N CYS A 583 2.47 -12.55 -25.04
CA CYS A 583 1.81 -12.98 -23.81
C CYS A 583 1.63 -14.49 -23.76
N ARG A 584 1.13 -15.11 -24.84
CA ARG A 584 0.97 -16.57 -24.94
C ARG A 584 2.32 -17.29 -24.84
N ARG A 585 3.34 -16.80 -25.55
CA ARG A 585 4.72 -17.34 -25.48
C ARG A 585 5.28 -17.28 -24.05
N ARG A 586 5.16 -16.13 -23.37
CA ARG A 586 5.62 -15.94 -21.98
C ARG A 586 4.87 -16.80 -20.98
N LEU A 587 3.57 -16.99 -21.22
CA LEU A 587 2.72 -17.85 -20.41
C LEU A 587 3.16 -19.32 -20.55
N GLU A 588 3.42 -19.80 -21.78
CA GLU A 588 3.98 -21.13 -22.05
C GLU A 588 5.33 -21.35 -21.35
N GLU A 589 6.24 -20.37 -21.42
CA GLU A 589 7.53 -20.41 -20.75
C GLU A 589 7.38 -20.53 -19.23
N SER A 590 6.49 -19.73 -18.64
CA SER A 590 6.25 -19.73 -17.20
C SER A 590 5.62 -21.04 -16.72
N TYR A 591 4.63 -21.59 -17.45
CA TYR A 591 4.10 -22.92 -17.17
C TYR A 591 5.15 -24.01 -17.31
N THR A 592 6.01 -23.93 -18.32
CA THR A 592 7.12 -24.87 -18.52
C THR A 592 8.03 -24.93 -17.30
N GLN A 593 8.40 -23.77 -16.72
CA GLN A 593 9.23 -23.71 -15.52
C GLN A 593 8.51 -24.28 -14.29
N LEU A 594 7.24 -23.93 -14.08
CA LEU A 594 6.45 -24.45 -12.96
C LEU A 594 6.29 -25.98 -13.02
N PHE A 595 5.99 -26.52 -14.21
CA PHE A 595 5.83 -27.95 -14.42
C PHE A 595 7.17 -28.71 -14.39
N LEU A 596 8.27 -28.07 -14.78
CA LEU A 596 9.62 -28.62 -14.58
C LEU A 596 9.93 -28.78 -13.09
N LEU A 597 9.67 -27.77 -12.27
CA LEU A 597 9.87 -27.81 -10.82
C LEU A 597 9.03 -28.91 -10.16
N PHE A 598 7.76 -29.02 -10.55
CA PHE A 598 6.87 -30.10 -10.11
C PHE A 598 7.46 -31.48 -10.40
N ARG A 599 7.96 -31.70 -11.61
CA ARG A 599 8.55 -32.98 -12.03
C ARG A 599 9.86 -33.29 -11.31
N GLN A 600 10.68 -32.27 -11.04
CA GLN A 600 11.98 -32.44 -10.39
C GLN A 600 11.89 -32.67 -8.89
N ARG A 601 10.94 -32.02 -8.20
CA ARG A 601 10.83 -32.04 -6.73
C ARG A 601 9.60 -32.80 -6.22
N GLY A 602 8.64 -33.09 -7.08
CA GLY A 602 7.28 -33.43 -6.66
C GLY A 602 6.52 -32.18 -6.22
N GLY A 603 5.25 -32.34 -5.87
CA GLY A 603 4.41 -31.23 -5.40
C GLY A 603 3.01 -31.68 -5.02
N ASN A 604 2.17 -30.72 -4.66
CA ASN A 604 0.76 -31.01 -4.41
C ASN A 604 0.03 -31.21 -5.73
N ASN A 605 -0.35 -32.45 -6.02
CA ASN A 605 -1.07 -32.80 -7.25
C ASN A 605 -2.38 -32.02 -7.42
N SER A 606 -3.07 -31.62 -6.34
CA SER A 606 -4.33 -30.85 -6.46
C SER A 606 -4.09 -29.43 -6.97
N TYR A 607 -3.01 -28.80 -6.53
CA TYR A 607 -2.60 -27.47 -6.98
C TYR A 607 -2.17 -27.51 -8.46
N TYR A 608 -1.34 -28.48 -8.84
CA TYR A 608 -0.89 -28.62 -10.22
C TYR A 608 -1.98 -29.10 -11.18
N LEU A 609 -3.01 -29.80 -10.68
CA LEU A 609 -4.20 -30.09 -11.48
C LEU A 609 -4.95 -28.81 -11.85
N MET A 610 -5.19 -27.92 -10.87
CA MET A 610 -5.86 -26.64 -11.11
C MET A 610 -5.08 -25.78 -12.11
N LEU A 611 -3.76 -25.64 -11.91
CA LEU A 611 -2.89 -24.93 -12.85
C LEU A 611 -2.91 -25.55 -14.25
N ALA A 612 -2.89 -26.88 -14.35
CA ALA A 612 -2.92 -27.55 -15.64
C ALA A 612 -4.28 -27.42 -16.34
N GLU A 613 -5.39 -27.38 -15.59
CA GLU A 613 -6.73 -27.12 -16.12
C GLU A 613 -6.86 -25.70 -16.70
N GLU A 614 -6.35 -24.70 -15.99
CA GLU A 614 -6.28 -23.33 -16.48
C GLU A 614 -5.35 -23.21 -17.70
N CYS A 615 -4.18 -23.85 -17.63
CA CYS A 615 -3.20 -23.87 -18.71
C CYS A 615 -3.80 -24.38 -20.03
N VAL A 616 -4.50 -25.52 -20.02
CA VAL A 616 -5.06 -26.09 -21.27
C VAL A 616 -6.24 -25.29 -21.82
N GLN A 617 -6.91 -24.48 -20.99
CA GLN A 617 -7.96 -23.56 -21.45
C GLN A 617 -7.35 -22.36 -22.17
N LEU A 618 -6.32 -21.76 -21.59
CA LEU A 618 -5.65 -20.58 -22.16
C LEU A 618 -4.72 -20.93 -23.33
N LEU A 619 -4.10 -22.12 -23.29
CA LEU A 619 -3.10 -22.60 -24.24
C LEU A 619 -3.46 -24.02 -24.76
N PRO A 620 -4.44 -24.14 -25.68
CA PRO A 620 -4.90 -25.45 -26.17
C PRO A 620 -3.86 -26.27 -26.95
N GLU A 621 -2.81 -25.63 -27.47
CA GLU A 621 -1.73 -26.29 -28.21
C GLU A 621 -0.54 -26.71 -27.31
N PHE A 622 -0.58 -26.36 -26.01
CA PHE A 622 0.52 -26.63 -25.09
C PHE A 622 0.47 -28.05 -24.51
N ALA A 623 1.21 -28.97 -25.15
CA ALA A 623 1.20 -30.40 -24.84
C ALA A 623 1.58 -30.75 -23.39
N ILE A 624 2.50 -30.01 -22.75
CA ILE A 624 2.92 -30.29 -21.36
C ILE A 624 1.76 -30.09 -20.38
N GLY A 625 0.89 -29.10 -20.61
CA GLY A 625 -0.29 -28.85 -19.78
C GLY A 625 -1.22 -30.06 -19.71
N TYR A 626 -1.52 -30.67 -20.86
CA TYR A 626 -2.30 -31.91 -20.94
C TYR A 626 -1.62 -33.08 -20.24
N ALA A 627 -0.29 -33.23 -20.41
CA ALA A 627 0.46 -34.30 -19.77
C ALA A 627 0.40 -34.20 -18.23
N VAL A 628 0.59 -32.98 -17.69
CA VAL A 628 0.52 -32.71 -16.24
C VAL A 628 -0.89 -32.91 -15.71
N LYS A 629 -1.91 -32.45 -16.44
CA LYS A 629 -3.32 -32.69 -16.09
C LYS A 629 -3.62 -34.18 -16.00
N GLY A 630 -3.25 -34.96 -17.01
CA GLY A 630 -3.46 -36.40 -17.04
C GLY A 630 -2.80 -37.14 -15.86
N TYR A 631 -1.53 -36.80 -15.57
CA TYR A 631 -0.81 -37.34 -14.42
C TYR A 631 -1.50 -36.99 -13.09
N CYS A 632 -1.84 -35.72 -12.86
CA CYS A 632 -2.43 -35.29 -11.60
C CYS A 632 -3.82 -35.89 -11.37
N LEU A 633 -4.63 -36.01 -12.44
CA LEU A 633 -5.93 -36.69 -12.39
C LEU A 633 -5.80 -38.13 -11.91
N ALA A 634 -4.87 -38.88 -12.48
CA ALA A 634 -4.61 -40.27 -12.10
C ALA A 634 -4.15 -40.39 -10.65
N GLU A 635 -3.24 -39.50 -10.20
CA GLU A 635 -2.72 -39.58 -8.83
C GLU A 635 -3.75 -39.20 -7.75
N LEU A 636 -4.71 -38.33 -8.07
CA LEU A 636 -5.72 -37.86 -7.11
C LEU A 636 -6.95 -38.75 -7.07
N ASN A 637 -7.40 -39.27 -8.21
CA ASN A 637 -8.63 -40.03 -8.30
C ASN A 637 -8.49 -41.22 -9.28
N PRO A 638 -8.21 -42.43 -8.76
CA PRO A 638 -8.11 -43.65 -9.57
C PRO A 638 -9.39 -44.05 -10.31
N GLN A 639 -10.53 -43.36 -10.10
CA GLN A 639 -11.74 -43.60 -10.90
C GLN A 639 -11.82 -42.73 -12.17
N ARG A 640 -10.97 -41.70 -12.28
CA ARG A 640 -10.92 -40.79 -13.44
C ARG A 640 -9.89 -41.22 -14.49
N ASP A 641 -9.43 -42.48 -14.47
CA ASP A 641 -8.41 -43.01 -15.38
C ASP A 641 -8.72 -42.79 -16.86
N LYS A 642 -10.00 -42.85 -17.27
CA LYS A 642 -10.40 -42.60 -18.66
C LYS A 642 -10.11 -41.16 -19.11
N GLU A 643 -10.39 -40.21 -18.23
CA GLU A 643 -10.13 -38.79 -18.50
C GLU A 643 -8.63 -38.49 -18.45
N ALA A 644 -7.92 -39.11 -17.50
CA ALA A 644 -6.46 -39.04 -17.43
C ALA A 644 -5.80 -39.56 -18.71
N LEU A 645 -6.22 -40.72 -19.21
CA LEU A 645 -5.73 -41.27 -20.48
C LEU A 645 -6.03 -40.36 -21.66
N ALA A 646 -7.27 -39.84 -21.77
CA ALA A 646 -7.62 -38.92 -22.85
C ALA A 646 -6.74 -37.66 -22.85
N CYS A 647 -6.40 -37.12 -21.67
CA CYS A 647 -5.47 -35.99 -21.56
C CYS A 647 -4.05 -36.38 -22.02
N LEU A 648 -3.54 -37.54 -21.59
CA LEU A 648 -2.22 -38.01 -21.98
C LEU A 648 -2.12 -38.32 -23.49
N GLU A 649 -3.17 -38.92 -24.06
CA GLU A 649 -3.29 -39.18 -25.51
C GLU A 649 -3.30 -37.86 -26.30
N GLN A 650 -4.05 -36.85 -25.83
CA GLN A 650 -4.05 -35.52 -26.42
C GLN A 650 -2.66 -34.88 -26.36
N ALA A 651 -1.96 -34.99 -25.23
CA ALA A 651 -0.59 -34.49 -25.09
C ALA A 651 0.36 -35.16 -26.11
N GLN A 652 0.29 -36.48 -26.22
CA GLN A 652 1.11 -37.27 -27.16
C GLN A 652 0.78 -36.96 -28.62
N ALA A 653 -0.49 -36.67 -28.95
CA ALA A 653 -0.92 -36.28 -30.28
C ALA A 653 -0.38 -34.90 -30.70
N LEU A 654 -0.29 -33.94 -29.76
CA LEU A 654 0.34 -32.64 -29.99
C LEU A 654 1.86 -32.76 -30.15
N LYS A 655 2.50 -33.56 -29.30
CA LYS A 655 3.95 -33.85 -29.37
C LYS A 655 4.23 -35.20 -28.73
N GLU A 656 4.88 -36.12 -29.46
CA GLU A 656 5.10 -37.51 -29.03
C GLU A 656 5.72 -37.60 -27.62
N ASP A 657 6.81 -36.86 -27.38
CA ASP A 657 7.36 -36.63 -26.05
C ASP A 657 7.40 -35.12 -25.79
N PRO A 658 6.38 -34.54 -25.14
CA PRO A 658 6.29 -33.10 -24.90
C PRO A 658 7.52 -32.56 -24.17
N THR A 659 8.02 -33.37 -23.24
CA THR A 659 9.07 -33.04 -22.28
C THR A 659 10.48 -33.36 -22.76
N GLY A 660 10.61 -34.27 -23.73
CA GLY A 660 11.89 -34.73 -24.28
C GLY A 660 12.73 -35.60 -23.36
N ASP A 661 12.22 -35.96 -22.17
CA ASP A 661 12.91 -36.80 -21.18
C ASP A 661 12.12 -38.07 -20.83
N GLY A 662 11.07 -38.39 -21.57
CA GLY A 662 10.25 -39.57 -21.35
C GLY A 662 9.23 -39.49 -20.20
N TRP A 663 9.03 -38.32 -19.60
CA TRP A 663 8.12 -38.17 -18.46
C TRP A 663 6.66 -38.58 -18.78
N ILE A 664 6.20 -38.31 -20.01
CA ILE A 664 4.84 -38.70 -20.44
C ILE A 664 4.62 -40.22 -20.36
N TYR A 665 5.63 -41.02 -20.69
CA TYR A 665 5.56 -42.48 -20.59
C TYR A 665 5.48 -42.94 -19.14
N TYR A 666 6.17 -42.26 -18.23
CA TYR A 666 6.00 -42.50 -16.79
C TYR A 666 4.56 -42.22 -16.35
N ALA A 667 3.93 -41.14 -16.84
CA ALA A 667 2.54 -40.83 -16.54
C ALA A 667 1.58 -41.92 -17.06
N PHE A 668 1.75 -42.40 -18.30
CA PHE A 668 1.00 -43.56 -18.80
C PHE A 668 1.20 -44.81 -17.93
N GLY A 669 2.44 -45.12 -17.58
CA GLY A 669 2.78 -46.27 -16.73
C GLY A 669 2.09 -46.21 -15.37
N ARG A 670 1.95 -45.03 -14.77
CA ARG A 670 1.19 -44.82 -13.53
C ARG A 670 -0.30 -45.11 -13.72
N VAL A 671 -0.92 -44.62 -14.78
CA VAL A 671 -2.33 -44.87 -15.05
C VAL A 671 -2.61 -46.35 -15.24
N TYR A 672 -1.83 -47.03 -16.10
CA TYR A 672 -2.01 -48.48 -16.33
C TYR A 672 -1.73 -49.31 -15.07
N GLN A 673 -0.81 -48.87 -14.21
CA GLN A 673 -0.58 -49.51 -12.91
C GLN A 673 -1.80 -49.41 -11.99
N GLN A 674 -2.50 -48.26 -11.96
CA GLN A 674 -3.71 -48.09 -11.16
C GLN A 674 -4.89 -48.91 -11.71
N LYS A 675 -5.01 -49.01 -13.04
CA LYS A 675 -5.98 -49.89 -13.72
C LYS A 675 -5.74 -51.39 -13.48
N GLY A 676 -4.58 -51.77 -12.96
CA GLY A 676 -4.17 -53.17 -12.77
C GLY A 676 -3.59 -53.84 -14.02
N GLU A 677 -3.39 -53.09 -15.10
CA GLU A 677 -2.81 -53.57 -16.36
C GLU A 677 -1.27 -53.62 -16.27
N LYS A 678 -0.78 -54.56 -15.45
CA LYS A 678 0.64 -54.64 -15.06
C LYS A 678 1.62 -54.74 -16.24
N GLN A 679 1.25 -55.40 -17.34
CA GLN A 679 2.15 -55.58 -18.49
C GLN A 679 2.37 -54.26 -19.23
N LEU A 680 1.28 -53.60 -19.62
CA LEU A 680 1.33 -52.28 -20.25
C LEU A 680 2.02 -51.26 -19.36
N ALA A 681 1.75 -51.29 -18.05
CA ALA A 681 2.46 -50.44 -17.11
C ALA A 681 3.98 -50.64 -17.14
N LEU A 682 4.46 -51.89 -17.24
CA LEU A 682 5.90 -52.16 -17.33
C LEU A 682 6.50 -51.69 -18.65
N GLU A 683 5.82 -51.89 -19.78
CA GLU A 683 6.26 -51.43 -21.10
C GLU A 683 6.45 -49.91 -21.13
N TYR A 684 5.45 -49.15 -20.64
CA TYR A 684 5.55 -47.69 -20.56
C TYR A 684 6.62 -47.20 -19.57
N LEU A 685 6.78 -47.87 -18.42
CA LEU A 685 7.81 -47.50 -17.45
C LEU A 685 9.23 -47.82 -17.97
N GLU A 686 9.39 -48.88 -18.74
CA GLU A 686 10.65 -49.22 -19.41
C GLU A 686 11.02 -48.15 -20.43
N GLU A 687 10.09 -47.78 -21.31
CA GLU A 687 10.30 -46.70 -22.28
C GLU A 687 10.65 -45.38 -21.58
N ALA A 688 9.96 -45.04 -20.48
CA ALA A 688 10.27 -43.86 -19.68
C ALA A 688 11.71 -43.89 -19.11
N LEU A 689 12.18 -45.06 -18.68
CA LEU A 689 13.55 -45.22 -18.18
C LEU A 689 14.58 -45.08 -19.31
N ILE A 690 14.32 -45.66 -20.49
CA ILE A 690 15.17 -45.56 -21.67
C ILE A 690 15.31 -44.09 -22.09
N ARG A 691 14.20 -43.41 -22.36
CA ARG A 691 14.20 -41.98 -22.75
C ARG A 691 14.85 -41.10 -21.68
N GLY A 692 14.60 -41.38 -20.40
CA GLY A 692 15.28 -40.67 -19.31
C GLY A 692 16.79 -40.90 -19.28
N THR A 693 17.29 -42.10 -19.63
CA THR A 693 18.73 -42.33 -19.79
C THR A 693 19.33 -41.59 -20.98
N GLU A 694 18.62 -41.52 -22.10
CA GLU A 694 19.03 -40.73 -23.28
C GLU A 694 19.12 -39.24 -22.95
N ALA A 695 18.18 -38.75 -22.14
CA ALA A 695 18.18 -37.40 -21.57
C ALA A 695 19.20 -37.19 -20.42
N LYS A 696 20.06 -38.19 -20.13
CA LYS A 696 21.10 -38.17 -19.10
C LYS A 696 20.57 -37.93 -17.67
N LEU A 697 19.33 -38.35 -17.39
CA LEU A 697 18.77 -38.29 -16.05
C LEU A 697 19.41 -39.34 -15.14
N THR A 698 19.50 -39.01 -13.86
CA THR A 698 19.97 -39.93 -12.82
C THR A 698 18.94 -40.00 -11.69
N PRO A 699 18.69 -41.17 -11.09
CA PRO A 699 17.72 -41.31 -10.00
C PRO A 699 18.03 -40.43 -8.79
N GLN A 700 19.30 -40.05 -8.57
CA GLN A 700 19.66 -39.14 -7.48
C GLN A 700 19.16 -37.70 -7.73
N ARG A 701 19.04 -37.26 -8.99
CA ARG A 701 18.78 -35.85 -9.34
C ARG A 701 17.34 -35.54 -9.76
N SER A 702 16.59 -36.53 -10.26
CA SER A 702 15.21 -36.33 -10.71
C SER A 702 14.23 -37.14 -9.83
N TYR A 703 13.27 -36.44 -9.21
CA TYR A 703 12.24 -37.08 -8.39
C TYR A 703 11.40 -38.06 -9.19
N TRP A 704 10.82 -37.63 -10.31
CA TRP A 704 9.96 -38.50 -11.11
C TRP A 704 10.71 -39.72 -11.63
N TYR A 705 11.97 -39.56 -12.04
CA TYR A 705 12.79 -40.64 -12.60
C TYR A 705 13.09 -41.69 -11.52
N ARG A 706 13.36 -41.25 -10.28
CA ARG A 706 13.50 -42.14 -9.13
C ARG A 706 12.21 -42.90 -8.82
N GLN A 707 11.06 -42.22 -8.91
CA GLN A 707 9.76 -42.87 -8.70
C GLN A 707 9.47 -43.89 -9.79
N CYS A 708 9.80 -43.57 -11.05
CA CYS A 708 9.70 -44.48 -12.19
C CYS A 708 10.55 -45.74 -11.96
N ASP A 709 11.84 -45.56 -11.65
CA ASP A 709 12.75 -46.67 -11.33
C ASP A 709 12.22 -47.51 -10.16
N THR A 710 11.84 -46.87 -9.05
CA THR A 710 11.31 -47.58 -7.88
C THR A 710 10.03 -48.36 -8.20
N LEU A 711 9.13 -47.78 -9.00
CA LEU A 711 7.88 -48.40 -9.40
C LEU A 711 8.14 -49.58 -10.35
N PHE A 712 8.97 -49.38 -11.37
CA PHE A 712 9.40 -50.43 -12.30
C PHE A 712 9.97 -51.62 -11.52
N LYS A 713 10.92 -51.36 -10.62
CA LYS A 713 11.53 -52.33 -9.71
C LYS A 713 10.54 -53.04 -8.78
N LYS A 714 9.46 -52.37 -8.40
CA LYS A 714 8.40 -52.95 -7.56
C LYS A 714 7.49 -53.85 -8.38
N LEU A 715 7.10 -53.43 -9.58
CA LEU A 715 6.22 -54.17 -10.47
C LEU A 715 6.94 -55.35 -11.13
N SER A 716 8.23 -55.23 -11.44
CA SER A 716 9.03 -56.30 -12.04
C SER A 716 9.29 -57.48 -11.10
N LYS A 717 9.10 -57.31 -9.77
CA LYS A 717 9.24 -58.41 -8.79
C LYS A 717 8.32 -59.56 -9.13
N GLN A 718 8.93 -60.73 -9.27
CA GLN A 718 8.24 -61.99 -9.44
C GLN A 718 8.31 -62.81 -8.15
N ARG A 719 7.26 -63.58 -7.89
CA ARG A 719 7.23 -64.60 -6.85
C ARG A 719 7.01 -65.95 -7.50
N ARG A 720 7.75 -66.94 -7.05
CA ARG A 720 7.69 -68.31 -7.58
C ARG A 720 7.66 -69.30 -6.43
N MET A 721 6.93 -70.39 -6.63
CA MET A 721 7.05 -71.60 -5.83
C MET A 721 8.08 -72.50 -6.50
N ALA A 722 9.06 -72.98 -5.74
CA ALA A 722 10.09 -73.89 -6.19
C ALA A 722 9.75 -75.32 -5.78
N LEU A 723 9.80 -76.25 -6.74
CA LEU A 723 9.61 -77.68 -6.58
C LEU A 723 10.83 -78.38 -7.19
N GLY A 724 11.65 -79.03 -6.38
CA GLY A 724 12.90 -79.62 -6.84
C GLY A 724 13.10 -81.06 -6.41
N LEU A 725 13.97 -81.73 -7.15
CA LEU A 725 14.52 -83.04 -6.81
C LEU A 725 16.04 -82.94 -6.92
N SER A 726 16.74 -83.41 -5.89
CA SER A 726 18.20 -83.45 -5.89
C SER A 726 18.74 -84.74 -5.30
N VAL A 727 19.92 -85.13 -5.76
CA VAL A 727 20.68 -86.25 -5.19
C VAL A 727 21.85 -85.64 -4.43
N SER A 728 21.97 -85.99 -3.14
CA SER A 728 23.00 -85.44 -2.25
C SER A 728 23.93 -86.52 -1.75
N MET A 729 25.23 -86.30 -1.89
CA MET A 729 26.27 -87.16 -1.35
C MET A 729 26.95 -86.46 -0.17
N ASP A 730 26.89 -87.07 1.02
CA ASP A 730 27.52 -86.57 2.25
C ASP A 730 28.90 -87.22 2.43
N SER A 731 29.88 -86.44 2.90
CA SER A 731 31.22 -86.91 3.24
C SER A 731 31.28 -88.06 4.25
N TRP A 732 30.23 -88.28 5.05
CA TRP A 732 30.20 -89.32 6.10
C TRP A 732 29.42 -90.58 5.74
N THR A 733 28.68 -90.61 4.63
CA THR A 733 27.84 -91.76 4.24
C THR A 733 28.10 -92.14 2.79
N GLU A 734 28.34 -93.43 2.53
CA GLU A 734 28.49 -93.93 1.16
C GLU A 734 27.17 -93.86 0.36
N ASP A 735 26.03 -93.95 1.04
CA ASP A 735 24.72 -93.89 0.40
C ASP A 735 24.26 -92.45 0.12
N PRO A 736 23.89 -92.10 -1.12
CA PRO A 736 23.34 -90.80 -1.44
C PRO A 736 21.90 -90.63 -0.94
N TYR A 737 21.53 -89.42 -0.56
CA TYR A 737 20.16 -89.04 -0.22
C TYR A 737 19.41 -88.62 -1.48
N LEU A 738 18.21 -89.16 -1.67
CA LEU A 738 17.25 -88.60 -2.60
C LEU A 738 16.45 -87.52 -1.86
N MET A 739 16.61 -86.26 -2.29
CA MET A 739 16.00 -85.09 -1.67
C MET A 739 14.81 -84.59 -2.50
N VAL A 740 13.73 -84.24 -1.81
CA VAL A 740 12.63 -83.42 -2.35
C VAL A 740 12.78 -82.02 -1.80
N GLU A 741 12.70 -81.01 -2.68
CA GLU A 741 12.83 -79.60 -2.34
C GLU A 741 11.51 -78.86 -2.56
N LEU A 742 11.08 -78.12 -1.55
CA LEU A 742 9.96 -77.18 -1.62
C LEU A 742 10.45 -75.81 -1.20
N GLY A 743 10.16 -74.79 -1.99
CA GLY A 743 10.60 -73.44 -1.66
C GLY A 743 9.72 -72.35 -2.23
N SER A 744 10.05 -71.13 -1.83
CA SER A 744 9.49 -69.92 -2.41
C SER A 744 10.63 -68.98 -2.75
N GLU A 745 10.62 -68.44 -3.96
CA GLU A 745 11.58 -67.43 -4.42
C GLU A 745 10.86 -66.12 -4.71
N LYS A 746 11.52 -65.01 -4.41
CA LYS A 746 11.08 -63.66 -4.73
C LYS A 746 12.26 -62.84 -5.20
N GLY A 747 12.15 -62.29 -6.41
CA GLY A 747 13.27 -61.61 -7.05
C GLY A 747 12.99 -61.18 -8.47
N TRP A 748 14.06 -60.76 -9.15
CA TRP A 748 14.04 -60.29 -10.54
C TRP A 748 14.86 -61.24 -11.40
N PRO A 749 14.30 -61.72 -12.52
CA PRO A 749 15.05 -62.50 -13.50
C PRO A 749 16.37 -61.83 -13.85
N PHE A 750 17.45 -62.61 -13.96
CA PHE A 750 18.77 -62.14 -14.39
C PHE A 750 19.40 -61.05 -13.52
N GLN A 751 18.99 -60.96 -12.25
CA GLN A 751 19.62 -60.05 -11.30
C GLN A 751 19.79 -60.68 -9.93
N SER A 752 18.70 -60.94 -9.21
CA SER A 752 18.76 -61.57 -7.89
C SER A 752 17.42 -62.10 -7.41
N PHE A 753 17.48 -63.16 -6.61
CA PHE A 753 16.34 -63.73 -5.90
C PHE A 753 16.68 -63.94 -4.43
N SER A 754 15.67 -63.83 -3.59
CA SER A 754 15.71 -64.30 -2.20
C SER A 754 14.71 -65.42 -2.07
N GLY A 755 15.06 -66.47 -1.34
CA GLY A 755 14.23 -67.65 -1.23
C GLY A 755 14.26 -68.29 0.15
N PHE A 756 13.27 -69.13 0.38
CA PHE A 756 13.22 -70.04 1.51
C PHE A 756 13.00 -71.43 0.95
N LYS A 757 13.78 -72.41 1.41
CA LYS A 757 13.70 -73.80 1.00
C LYS A 757 13.57 -74.72 2.20
N VAL A 758 12.72 -75.72 2.04
CA VAL A 758 12.60 -76.90 2.90
C VAL A 758 12.97 -78.10 2.05
N ARG A 759 13.90 -78.92 2.54
CA ARG A 759 14.34 -80.12 1.86
C ARG A 759 14.16 -81.32 2.76
N THR A 760 13.66 -82.42 2.20
CA THR A 760 13.53 -83.69 2.91
C THR A 760 14.20 -84.78 2.10
N GLY A 761 15.16 -85.46 2.71
CA GLY A 761 16.00 -86.49 2.11
C GLY A 761 15.79 -87.85 2.75
N LEU A 762 15.85 -88.88 1.92
CA LEU A 762 15.82 -90.27 2.37
C LEU A 762 17.03 -91.01 1.81
N SER A 763 17.73 -91.73 2.66
CA SER A 763 18.69 -92.77 2.28
C SER A 763 18.26 -94.12 2.89
N THR A 764 18.98 -95.17 2.55
CA THR A 764 18.87 -96.51 3.15
C THR A 764 19.13 -96.51 4.66
N THR A 765 19.87 -95.53 5.19
CA THR A 765 20.39 -95.51 6.56
C THR A 765 19.94 -94.30 7.39
N ALA A 766 19.38 -93.25 6.78
CA ALA A 766 18.97 -92.05 7.51
C ALA A 766 17.90 -91.22 6.77
N TRP A 767 17.15 -90.43 7.55
CA TRP A 767 16.24 -89.38 7.07
C TRP A 767 16.86 -88.02 7.38
N LEU A 768 16.86 -87.12 6.40
CA LEU A 768 17.41 -85.77 6.50
C LEU A 768 16.29 -84.74 6.30
N GLY A 769 16.19 -83.76 7.17
CA GLY A 769 15.33 -82.60 7.02
C GLY A 769 16.15 -81.33 7.10
N GLU A 770 15.94 -80.40 6.19
CA GLU A 770 16.60 -79.10 6.17
C GLU A 770 15.58 -77.99 5.94
N ALA A 771 15.80 -76.84 6.57
CA ALA A 771 15.04 -75.63 6.32
C ALA A 771 15.96 -74.41 6.42
N GLY A 772 15.95 -73.56 5.39
CA GLY A 772 16.91 -72.46 5.29
C GLY A 772 16.51 -71.38 4.30
N GLY A 773 17.14 -70.22 4.47
CA GLY A 773 17.02 -69.09 3.56
C GLY A 773 18.18 -69.05 2.58
N GLU A 774 17.92 -68.51 1.39
CA GLU A 774 18.92 -68.35 0.34
C GLU A 774 18.79 -66.99 -0.36
N VAL A 775 19.92 -66.50 -0.84
CA VAL A 775 20.03 -65.36 -1.74
C VAL A 775 20.77 -65.83 -2.98
N ALA A 776 20.16 -65.65 -4.13
CA ALA A 776 20.73 -65.97 -5.42
C ALA A 776 20.99 -64.69 -6.22
N TRP A 777 22.11 -64.67 -6.94
CA TRP A 777 22.39 -63.71 -7.99
C TRP A 777 22.34 -64.43 -9.33
N GLU A 778 21.83 -63.74 -10.33
CA GLU A 778 21.67 -64.30 -11.67
C GLU A 778 22.19 -63.34 -12.72
N GLY A 779 22.57 -63.88 -13.87
CA GLY A 779 22.88 -63.08 -15.05
C GLY A 779 22.52 -63.86 -16.32
N ASP A 780 22.27 -63.13 -17.41
CA ASP A 780 22.00 -63.73 -18.72
C ASP A 780 23.28 -64.34 -19.29
N LEU A 781 23.17 -65.56 -19.81
CA LEU A 781 24.27 -66.27 -20.48
C LEU A 781 24.32 -65.93 -21.98
N PHE A 782 23.17 -65.64 -22.59
CA PHE A 782 23.03 -65.35 -24.02
C PHE A 782 22.11 -64.15 -24.25
N ALA A 783 22.60 -62.96 -23.92
CA ALA A 783 21.93 -61.72 -24.30
C ALA A 783 21.76 -61.67 -25.84
N PRO A 784 20.58 -61.28 -26.38
CA PRO A 784 19.42 -60.71 -25.69
C PRO A 784 18.28 -61.73 -25.49
N THR A 785 18.55 -63.02 -25.58
CA THR A 785 17.48 -64.02 -25.63
C THR A 785 16.73 -64.12 -24.30
N GLU A 786 17.31 -63.67 -23.18
CA GLU A 786 16.70 -63.66 -21.84
C GLU A 786 16.01 -64.99 -21.50
N THR A 787 16.57 -66.09 -22.01
CA THR A 787 15.99 -67.44 -21.87
C THR A 787 16.87 -68.37 -21.06
N VAL A 788 18.19 -68.14 -21.02
CA VAL A 788 19.14 -68.99 -20.30
C VAL A 788 20.07 -68.12 -19.48
N GLY A 789 20.00 -68.24 -18.16
CA GLY A 789 20.88 -67.54 -17.23
C GLY A 789 21.77 -68.49 -16.45
N TRP A 790 22.82 -67.92 -15.85
CA TRP A 790 23.54 -68.56 -14.74
C TRP A 790 22.99 -68.05 -13.41
N TYR A 791 23.16 -68.84 -12.35
CA TYR A 791 22.90 -68.39 -10.99
C TYR A 791 24.00 -68.82 -10.03
N ILE A 792 24.24 -68.00 -9.01
CA ILE A 792 25.03 -68.35 -7.82
C ILE A 792 24.14 -68.11 -6.62
N LEU A 793 24.08 -69.07 -5.70
CA LEU A 793 23.32 -68.96 -4.46
C LEU A 793 24.22 -69.07 -3.23
N LEU A 794 23.88 -68.31 -2.21
CA LEU A 794 24.44 -68.34 -0.87
C LEU A 794 23.29 -68.44 0.11
N GLY A 795 23.42 -69.31 1.10
CA GLY A 795 22.36 -69.48 2.09
C GLY A 795 22.79 -70.34 3.26
N GLY A 796 21.80 -70.75 4.03
CA GLY A 796 22.02 -71.58 5.21
C GLY A 796 20.74 -71.74 6.01
N GLY A 797 20.81 -72.61 7.00
CA GLY A 797 19.63 -72.97 7.77
C GLY A 797 19.94 -73.97 8.86
N ILE A 798 18.88 -74.66 9.26
CA ILE A 798 18.93 -75.75 10.24
C ILE A 798 18.73 -77.08 9.52
N TYR A 799 19.43 -78.09 10.01
CA TYR A 799 19.22 -79.47 9.59
C TYR A 799 18.87 -80.34 10.80
N GLY A 800 18.15 -81.43 10.54
CA GLY A 800 17.91 -82.52 11.47
C GLY A 800 18.02 -83.84 10.73
N LEU A 801 18.74 -84.80 11.31
CA LEU A 801 18.92 -86.13 10.76
C LEU A 801 18.52 -87.19 11.78
N ILE A 802 17.74 -88.16 11.31
CA ILE A 802 17.33 -89.34 12.08
C ILE A 802 17.96 -90.57 11.43
N SER A 803 18.87 -91.25 12.13
CA SER A 803 19.44 -92.53 11.67
C SER A 803 18.46 -93.70 11.87
N ILE A 804 18.37 -94.60 10.89
CA ILE A 804 17.48 -95.78 10.86
C ILE A 804 18.34 -97.04 11.01
N PRO A 805 17.99 -98.02 11.87
CA PRO A 805 18.98 -98.59 12.79
C PRO A 805 19.72 -99.85 12.30
N GLU A 806 20.97 -99.99 12.77
CA GLU A 806 21.44 -101.18 13.49
C GLU A 806 22.03 -100.73 14.85
N SER A 807 21.26 -100.90 15.94
CA SER A 807 21.62 -100.83 17.37
C SER A 807 21.61 -99.50 18.17
N SER A 808 21.50 -98.29 17.60
CA SER A 808 21.12 -97.07 18.37
C SER A 808 20.64 -95.93 17.48
N SER A 809 19.42 -95.41 17.68
CA SER A 809 18.90 -94.24 16.94
C SER A 809 19.51 -92.94 17.45
N GLY A 810 20.44 -92.36 16.69
CA GLY A 810 20.94 -91.00 16.91
C GLY A 810 20.08 -89.98 16.18
N PHE A 811 19.69 -88.90 16.88
CA PHE A 811 19.19 -87.68 16.25
C PHE A 811 20.32 -86.65 16.26
N ASP A 812 20.74 -86.21 15.08
CA ASP A 812 21.73 -85.15 14.91
C ASP A 812 21.04 -83.90 14.36
N TYR A 813 21.43 -82.73 14.84
CA TYR A 813 20.87 -81.47 14.38
C TYR A 813 21.89 -80.36 14.51
N GLY A 814 21.74 -79.34 13.69
CA GLY A 814 22.65 -78.20 13.74
C GLY A 814 22.35 -77.19 12.66
N PHE A 815 23.34 -76.34 12.42
CA PHE A 815 23.29 -75.34 11.37
C PHE A 815 24.11 -75.81 10.18
N TYR A 816 23.67 -75.40 9.00
CA TYR A 816 24.42 -75.57 7.76
C TYR A 816 24.55 -74.25 7.01
N PHE A 817 25.62 -74.14 6.25
CA PHE A 817 25.81 -73.10 5.25
C PHE A 817 25.82 -73.75 3.87
N ASN A 818 25.28 -73.08 2.86
CA ASN A 818 25.27 -73.59 1.50
C ASN A 818 25.76 -72.57 0.46
N PHE A 819 26.41 -73.10 -0.56
CA PHE A 819 26.86 -72.38 -1.73
C PHE A 819 26.54 -73.21 -2.97
N GLY A 820 25.73 -72.66 -3.86
CA GLY A 820 25.33 -73.36 -5.08
C GLY A 820 25.54 -72.53 -6.32
N THR A 821 25.58 -73.22 -7.45
CA THR A 821 25.74 -72.61 -8.77
C THR A 821 25.06 -73.47 -9.82
N GLY A 822 24.62 -72.86 -10.90
CA GLY A 822 24.00 -73.59 -11.99
C GLY A 822 23.47 -72.72 -13.11
N LEU A 823 22.66 -73.35 -13.95
CA LEU A 823 21.97 -72.73 -15.06
C LEU A 823 20.47 -72.67 -14.76
N ARG A 824 19.82 -71.58 -15.19
CA ARG A 824 18.38 -71.38 -15.05
C ARG A 824 17.79 -71.02 -16.41
N LEU A 825 16.88 -71.86 -16.87
CA LEU A 825 16.11 -71.66 -18.09
C LEU A 825 14.81 -70.94 -17.74
N TYR A 826 14.50 -69.88 -18.46
CA TYR A 826 13.28 -69.08 -18.31
C TYR A 826 12.30 -69.39 -19.43
N LEU A 827 11.05 -69.66 -19.07
CA LEU A 827 10.02 -70.15 -19.98
C LEU A 827 8.70 -69.37 -19.82
N GLY A 828 7.98 -69.22 -20.94
CA GLY A 828 6.68 -68.55 -21.01
C GLY A 828 6.75 -67.01 -21.06
N LYS A 829 5.61 -66.36 -21.32
CA LYS A 829 5.54 -64.88 -21.40
C LYS A 829 5.92 -64.24 -20.05
N ALA A 830 6.88 -63.33 -20.09
CA ALA A 830 7.47 -62.63 -18.93
C ALA A 830 8.29 -63.52 -17.97
N ASN A 831 8.92 -64.60 -18.47
CA ASN A 831 9.87 -65.42 -17.70
C ASN A 831 9.31 -65.95 -16.37
N ARG A 832 8.01 -66.29 -16.38
CA ARG A 832 7.26 -66.67 -15.17
C ARG A 832 7.59 -68.08 -14.68
N PHE A 833 7.92 -68.98 -15.60
CA PHE A 833 8.38 -70.33 -15.27
C PHE A 833 9.90 -70.36 -15.35
N SER A 834 10.51 -71.12 -14.45
CA SER A 834 11.95 -71.34 -14.48
C SER A 834 12.30 -72.80 -14.26
N LEU A 835 13.30 -73.31 -14.97
CA LEU A 835 13.90 -74.61 -14.73
C LEU A 835 15.37 -74.39 -14.37
N ALA A 836 15.72 -74.62 -13.11
CA ALA A 836 17.08 -74.50 -12.61
C ALA A 836 17.74 -75.87 -12.53
N ILE A 837 18.96 -76.00 -13.03
CA ILE A 837 19.80 -77.20 -12.95
C ILE A 837 21.14 -76.75 -12.36
N GLY A 838 21.61 -77.40 -11.31
CA GLY A 838 22.87 -77.00 -10.71
C GLY A 838 23.34 -77.90 -9.59
N SER A 839 24.41 -77.43 -8.94
CA SER A 839 25.03 -78.07 -7.79
C SER A 839 24.97 -77.17 -6.57
N ASP A 840 24.90 -77.78 -5.39
CA ASP A 840 24.87 -77.11 -4.10
C ASP A 840 25.86 -77.79 -3.14
N TYR A 841 26.87 -77.05 -2.71
CA TYR A 841 27.82 -77.46 -1.68
C TYR A 841 27.30 -77.01 -0.32
N ARG A 842 27.13 -77.95 0.60
CA ARG A 842 26.66 -77.71 1.97
C ARG A 842 27.75 -78.07 2.96
N HIS A 843 27.94 -77.23 3.97
CA HIS A 843 28.82 -77.50 5.09
C HIS A 843 28.03 -77.55 6.39
N TYR A 844 28.14 -78.67 7.09
CA TYR A 844 27.56 -78.95 8.39
C TYR A 844 28.66 -78.85 9.44
N PHE A 845 28.55 -77.91 10.38
CA PHE A 845 29.62 -77.62 11.35
C PHE A 845 30.06 -78.83 12.19
N HIS A 846 29.18 -79.81 12.39
CA HIS A 846 29.44 -81.00 13.20
C HIS A 846 29.54 -82.30 12.37
N ARG A 847 29.43 -82.21 11.04
CA ARG A 847 29.27 -83.39 10.16
C ARG A 847 29.88 -83.21 8.77
N GLY A 848 30.91 -82.37 8.63
CA GLY A 848 31.62 -82.24 7.36
C GLY A 848 30.77 -81.59 6.25
N SER A 849 30.90 -82.07 5.02
CA SER A 849 30.32 -81.40 3.86
C SER A 849 29.56 -82.36 2.94
N ALA A 850 28.54 -81.85 2.28
CA ALA A 850 27.78 -82.58 1.27
C ALA A 850 27.75 -81.81 -0.05
N VAL A 851 27.66 -82.55 -1.16
CA VAL A 851 27.44 -81.99 -2.48
C VAL A 851 26.14 -82.56 -3.03
N ALA A 852 25.23 -81.68 -3.44
CA ALA A 852 24.00 -82.05 -4.12
C ALA A 852 24.04 -81.62 -5.58
N PHE A 853 23.43 -82.44 -6.45
CA PHE A 853 23.11 -82.09 -7.83
C PHE A 853 21.61 -82.26 -8.02
N GLY A 854 20.96 -81.25 -8.59
CA GLY A 854 19.50 -81.25 -8.65
C GLY A 854 18.92 -80.40 -9.75
N VAL A 855 17.61 -80.62 -9.93
CA VAL A 855 16.75 -79.87 -10.84
C VAL A 855 15.61 -79.28 -10.04
N THR A 856 15.34 -77.99 -10.22
CA THR A 856 14.26 -77.27 -9.55
C THR A 856 13.37 -76.59 -10.57
N LEU A 857 12.07 -76.87 -10.52
CA LEU A 857 11.04 -76.20 -11.29
C LEU A 857 10.45 -75.05 -10.46
N GLY A 858 10.57 -73.83 -10.97
CA GLY A 858 9.92 -72.64 -10.46
C GLY A 858 8.59 -72.42 -11.18
N LEU A 859 7.50 -72.51 -10.44
CA LEU A 859 6.14 -72.20 -10.89
C LEU A 859 5.76 -70.79 -10.41
N PRO A 860 5.02 -70.00 -11.20
CA PRO A 860 4.51 -68.72 -10.74
C PRO A 860 3.59 -68.92 -9.53
N SER A 861 3.81 -68.18 -8.45
CA SER A 861 2.82 -68.10 -7.38
C SER A 861 1.65 -67.25 -7.86
N GLN A 862 0.43 -67.77 -7.76
CA GLN A 862 -0.79 -67.00 -8.08
C GLN A 862 -0.86 -65.69 -7.30
#